data_AF-A0A5N5KNX9-F1
#
_entry.id   AF-A0A5N5KNX9-F1
#
_cell.length_a   1.000
_cell.length_b   1.000
_cell.length_c   1.000
_cell.angle_alpha   90.00
_cell.angle_beta   90.00
_cell.angle_gamma   90.00
#
_symmetry.space_group_name_H-M   'P 1'
#
loop_
_entity.id
_entity.type
_entity.pdbx_description
1 polymer ?
#
loop_
_entity_poly.entity_id
_entity_poly.type
_entity_poly.pdbx_seq_one_letter_code
_entity_poly.pdbx_strand_id
1 'polypeptide(L)'
;MSGSLTVSSSPAALRLHWDVFLSFRGEDTRESFTKDLYNSLKEQDIRVFLDNAGMTQGDEIAPTLMEAIQDSALSIIILSPRYANSHWCLEEMEKLCELRRLILPVFYQVDPSNVRRQKGPFEQDFENHSKRFGDKVVKWREAMTKIGGISGFVFDPSGHDHLIRQLVNRVLEELRTTPVGIATYTVGLDSHVENLKKRGVLVDHLVNQFYEVKELGSLEAVKLFSYHALRREEPTAEYLDITKKIISITGQLPLALEVFGSALFNERGIKKWEDALKKLQQIRPGELQDVLGISYDGLDDEEQYVFLDIACLFIKMRMKREEAIDVLKGCGFRAETAITVLTVKCLVKIGADNELWMHDQLRDMGRQIVINENLGDPGMRSRLWDRGDIMTVLKHKKGTRHVQGLILDFEKKNDVRAQKSSWVTALNSSSALDCLIEIWKMFFQQRAEEGELILDTQALKSMINLRLLQINHANVKGKFKIFPASLKWLQWKNCPLENLPSDYAPHELAVLDLSESGIQRVWGWTSNKVSENLMVMNLRHCYNLVASPDLSSCKSLEKLDFEGCIRLTKIHKSLGNVRTLLQLNLNNCNNLVEFPSDVSGLRRLQNLILSNCLNLKELPQDIGSMDSLKELVIDKTAISMLPQSLYRLTKLEKLSLNGCKFIKRLPERLGNLISLKVLSLNHSAVEELPGSVGSLSNLEELSLMGCQSVTTIPESIRNLQSLMKFSINGSPIKELPTAIGSLPYLKTLFAGGCHFLSKLPDSIGGLASISELELDGTSISDLPEQIGGLKMIQKLHLRNCTSLRALPEAIGMILNLTTVDLFGCNISELPESFGRLENLEMLILNECKKLHKLPVSTGKLKSLCHLLMKKTAVTVLPENFGNLSSLMILEMQKDPLESPRTQDQSVVLPNSFTKLSLLEELNARSWRISGKIPDDFEKLSSLKVLNLGNNNFSSLPSSLCGLSLLQKLHLPHCEELVSLPPLPPSLEELDASNCFGLETISDVSGLERLTLLNITNCEKVVDIPGIECLKFLKRLYMSCCKACSLTVKRRLSKVCLRNIRNLSMPGSKFPDWFSQESVVHFSERKNRTIKAVIVCVVVSLDREIPEDLRYSRYVPDIKAIILDQNIPIYSTSLYLLGIPKIHEDQIHICRYSNITSLVSLLKDGCKIQVRKRDPVVIEGVQLKKSGVHLIFEDDDDYDGNEELLDESEQSVSKKLADFFNSYEEDNQV
;
A
#
# COMPACT_ATOMS: atom_id res chain seq x y z
N MET A 1 18.91 -28.17 49.70
CA MET A 1 17.82 -29.12 49.43
C MET A 1 16.65 -28.31 48.87
N SER A 2 16.67 -27.79 47.64
CA SER A 2 16.60 -28.45 46.31
C SER A 2 15.30 -29.22 46.09
N GLY A 3 14.23 -28.50 45.76
CA GLY A 3 13.03 -29.00 45.09
C GLY A 3 12.73 -28.07 43.92
N SER A 4 13.07 -28.53 42.70
CA SER A 4 12.88 -27.84 41.42
C SER A 4 11.42 -27.99 40.98
N LEU A 5 10.75 -26.88 40.67
CA LEU A 5 9.45 -26.84 40.00
C LEU A 5 9.69 -26.30 38.58
N THR A 6 9.52 -27.19 37.61
CA THR A 6 9.59 -26.94 36.16
C THR A 6 8.40 -26.08 35.72
N VAL A 7 8.70 -24.97 35.05
CA VAL A 7 7.74 -24.03 34.43
C VAL A 7 7.28 -24.62 33.10
N SER A 8 5.96 -24.75 32.92
CA SER A 8 5.34 -25.20 31.67
C SER A 8 5.37 -24.11 30.61
N SER A 9 5.79 -24.46 29.39
CA SER A 9 5.81 -23.60 28.20
C SER A 9 4.41 -23.13 27.78
N SER A 10 4.37 -21.87 27.36
CA SER A 10 3.21 -21.16 26.79
C SER A 10 2.95 -21.63 25.35
N PRO A 11 1.69 -21.81 24.90
CA PRO A 11 1.39 -22.08 23.50
C PRO A 11 1.47 -20.79 22.68
N ALA A 12 2.36 -20.75 21.68
CA ALA A 12 2.52 -19.67 20.72
C ALA A 12 1.91 -20.02 19.34
N ALA A 13 1.36 -18.99 18.68
CA ALA A 13 1.22 -18.82 17.22
C ALA A 13 0.49 -19.89 16.37
N LEU A 14 -0.63 -19.51 15.72
CA LEU A 14 -1.32 -20.34 14.72
C LEU A 14 -1.53 -19.59 13.38
N ARG A 15 -0.46 -18.96 12.91
CA ARG A 15 0.01 -19.28 11.55
C ARG A 15 1.08 -20.33 11.78
N LEU A 16 0.97 -21.50 11.15
CA LEU A 16 2.00 -22.54 11.27
C LEU A 16 3.37 -21.88 11.10
N HIS A 17 4.25 -21.94 12.11
CA HIS A 17 5.54 -21.26 12.05
C HIS A 17 6.39 -21.81 10.91
N TRP A 18 6.15 -23.08 10.57
CA TRP A 18 6.84 -23.80 9.52
C TRP A 18 5.86 -24.32 8.46
N ASP A 19 6.29 -24.26 7.21
CA ASP A 19 5.60 -24.84 6.07
C ASP A 19 5.96 -26.33 5.92
N VAL A 20 7.20 -26.73 6.25
CA VAL A 20 7.69 -28.12 6.14
C VAL A 20 8.49 -28.53 7.37
N PHE A 21 8.21 -29.73 7.90
CA PHE A 21 9.06 -30.41 8.89
C PHE A 21 9.95 -31.47 8.21
N LEU A 22 11.27 -31.44 8.47
CA LEU A 22 12.20 -32.48 8.01
C LEU A 22 12.52 -33.46 9.14
N SER A 23 12.14 -34.73 8.96
CA SER A 23 12.53 -35.84 9.86
C SER A 23 13.59 -36.71 9.19
N PHE A 24 14.74 -36.89 9.84
CA PHE A 24 15.91 -37.55 9.25
C PHE A 24 16.88 -38.06 10.33
N ARG A 25 17.78 -38.96 9.94
CA ARG A 25 18.91 -39.37 10.78
C ARG A 25 20.10 -38.46 10.53
N GLY A 26 20.43 -37.60 11.49
CA GLY A 26 21.48 -36.59 11.34
C GLY A 26 22.85 -37.15 10.94
N GLU A 27 23.25 -38.30 11.47
CA GLU A 27 24.54 -38.94 11.14
C GLU A 27 24.64 -39.45 9.70
N ASP A 28 23.50 -39.62 9.00
CA ASP A 28 23.47 -40.24 7.68
C ASP A 28 23.32 -39.19 6.57
N THR A 29 22.42 -38.22 6.76
CA THR A 29 21.97 -37.35 5.66
C THR A 29 22.07 -35.85 5.96
N ARG A 30 22.54 -35.43 7.15
CA ARG A 30 22.53 -34.01 7.55
C ARG A 30 23.36 -33.13 6.62
N GLU A 31 24.65 -33.43 6.45
CA GLU A 31 25.57 -32.62 5.64
C GLU A 31 25.55 -32.97 4.14
N SER A 32 24.60 -33.80 3.72
CA SER A 32 24.41 -34.21 2.32
C SER A 32 22.98 -33.88 1.87
N PHE A 33 22.18 -34.89 1.55
CA PHE A 33 20.85 -34.75 0.96
C PHE A 33 19.89 -33.86 1.75
N THR A 34 19.91 -33.91 3.09
CA THR A 34 18.97 -33.12 3.91
C THR A 34 19.28 -31.63 3.87
N LYS A 35 20.56 -31.25 3.88
CA LYS A 35 21.01 -29.86 3.77
C LYS A 35 20.69 -29.29 2.40
N ASP A 36 20.93 -30.05 1.34
CA ASP A 36 20.62 -29.63 -0.02
C ASP A 36 19.10 -29.44 -0.20
N LEU A 37 18.28 -30.38 0.29
CA LEU A 37 16.82 -30.25 0.27
C LEU A 37 16.32 -29.06 1.12
N TYR A 38 16.87 -28.87 2.32
CA TYR A 38 16.55 -27.73 3.19
C TYR A 38 16.84 -26.39 2.48
N ASN A 39 18.03 -26.28 1.87
CA ASN A 39 18.44 -25.09 1.15
C ASN A 39 17.52 -24.83 -0.05
N SER A 40 17.24 -25.84 -0.88
CA SER A 40 16.36 -25.68 -2.04
C SER A 40 14.92 -25.33 -1.69
N LEU A 41 14.38 -25.84 -0.57
CA LEU A 41 13.06 -25.42 -0.08
C LEU A 41 13.10 -23.96 0.41
N LYS A 42 14.13 -23.57 1.17
CA LYS A 42 14.30 -22.20 1.68
C LYS A 42 14.52 -21.17 0.56
N GLU A 43 15.19 -21.56 -0.53
CA GLU A 43 15.36 -20.75 -1.73
C GLU A 43 14.02 -20.37 -2.40
N GLN A 44 12.98 -21.19 -2.20
CA GLN A 44 11.62 -20.93 -2.68
C GLN A 44 10.74 -20.21 -1.64
N ASP A 45 11.35 -19.61 -0.62
CA ASP A 45 10.69 -18.90 0.48
C ASP A 45 9.76 -19.78 1.34
N ILE A 46 10.01 -21.09 1.36
CA ILE A 46 9.31 -22.06 2.20
C ILE A 46 9.99 -22.10 3.58
N ARG A 47 9.21 -21.93 4.66
CA ARG A 47 9.71 -21.98 6.03
C ARG A 47 9.89 -23.44 6.44
N VAL A 48 11.13 -23.93 6.51
CA VAL A 48 11.42 -25.33 6.84
C VAL A 48 11.97 -25.44 8.25
N PHE A 49 11.40 -26.31 9.08
CA PHE A 49 11.98 -26.70 10.35
C PHE A 49 13.05 -27.78 10.15
N LEU A 50 14.26 -27.47 10.60
CA LEU A 50 15.40 -28.38 10.68
C LEU A 50 15.98 -28.24 12.10
N ASP A 51 16.20 -29.37 12.79
CA ASP A 51 16.59 -29.45 14.20
C ASP A 51 17.62 -28.39 14.67
N ASN A 52 18.70 -28.15 13.94
CA ASN A 52 19.72 -27.17 14.35
C ASN A 52 19.47 -25.71 13.92
N ALA A 53 18.53 -25.47 13.01
CA ALA A 53 18.25 -24.13 12.45
C ALA A 53 16.92 -23.52 12.95
N GLY A 54 16.03 -24.35 13.50
CA GLY A 54 14.72 -23.94 14.04
C GLY A 54 14.63 -23.89 15.57
N MET A 55 15.71 -24.20 16.31
CA MET A 55 15.74 -24.19 17.78
C MET A 55 16.65 -23.09 18.34
N THR A 56 16.26 -22.48 19.46
CA THR A 56 17.08 -21.47 20.17
C THR A 56 18.06 -22.14 21.15
N GLN A 57 19.26 -21.55 21.32
CA GLN A 57 20.29 -22.13 22.17
C GLN A 57 19.86 -22.08 23.65
N GLY A 58 19.41 -23.21 24.20
CA GLY A 58 18.88 -23.33 25.57
C GLY A 58 17.56 -24.10 25.68
N ASP A 59 16.92 -24.44 24.56
CA ASP A 59 15.64 -25.16 24.54
C ASP A 59 15.79 -26.67 24.84
N GLU A 60 14.79 -27.28 25.48
CA GLU A 60 14.73 -28.73 25.63
C GLU A 60 14.41 -29.38 24.29
N ILE A 61 15.29 -30.28 23.82
CA ILE A 61 15.23 -30.83 22.45
C ILE A 61 13.90 -31.56 22.18
N ALA A 62 13.36 -32.30 23.15
CA ALA A 62 12.19 -33.16 22.94
C ALA A 62 10.85 -32.40 22.85
N PRO A 63 10.53 -31.44 23.75
CA PRO A 63 9.31 -30.63 23.62
C PRO A 63 9.30 -29.76 22.37
N THR A 64 10.41 -29.09 22.04
CA THR A 64 10.50 -28.17 20.89
C THR A 64 10.34 -28.90 19.55
N LEU A 65 10.83 -30.13 19.45
CA LEU A 65 10.65 -30.96 18.26
C LEU A 65 9.18 -31.38 18.07
N MET A 66 8.50 -31.73 19.16
CA MET A 66 7.09 -32.12 19.15
C MET A 66 6.16 -30.93 18.86
N GLU A 67 6.52 -29.73 19.32
CA GLU A 67 5.87 -28.47 18.96
C GLU A 67 6.07 -28.16 17.47
N ALA A 68 7.29 -28.27 16.94
CA ALA A 68 7.59 -28.04 15.53
C ALA A 68 6.87 -29.01 14.58
N ILE A 69 6.74 -30.28 14.97
CA ILE A 69 5.94 -31.28 14.25
C ILE A 69 4.46 -30.86 14.21
N GLN A 70 3.92 -30.37 15.33
CA GLN A 70 2.55 -29.87 15.42
C GLN A 70 2.34 -28.53 14.70
N ASP A 71 3.42 -27.81 14.41
CA ASP A 71 3.39 -26.46 13.84
C ASP A 71 3.92 -26.38 12.39
N SER A 72 3.99 -27.53 11.69
CA SER A 72 4.41 -27.63 10.29
C SER A 72 3.28 -28.04 9.33
N ALA A 73 3.11 -27.38 8.19
CA ALA A 73 2.00 -27.66 7.26
C ALA A 73 2.05 -29.06 6.61
N LEU A 74 3.25 -29.53 6.26
CA LEU A 74 3.50 -30.90 5.80
C LEU A 74 4.85 -31.42 6.35
N SER A 75 5.14 -32.70 6.15
CA SER A 75 6.40 -33.30 6.62
C SER A 75 7.06 -34.19 5.59
N ILE A 76 8.38 -34.11 5.48
CA ILE A 76 9.20 -34.98 4.64
C ILE A 76 10.03 -35.88 5.56
N ILE A 77 9.96 -37.19 5.36
CA ILE A 77 10.68 -38.19 6.16
C ILE A 77 11.77 -38.83 5.31
N ILE A 78 13.03 -38.59 5.65
CA ILE A 78 14.19 -39.12 4.92
C ILE A 78 14.66 -40.39 5.63
N LEU A 79 14.27 -41.54 5.08
CA LEU A 79 14.54 -42.86 5.60
C LEU A 79 15.91 -43.33 5.11
N SER A 80 16.88 -43.41 6.01
CA SER A 80 18.22 -43.91 5.77
C SER A 80 18.45 -45.29 6.42
N PRO A 81 19.54 -46.02 6.12
CA PRO A 81 19.78 -47.35 6.69
C PRO A 81 19.83 -47.37 8.23
N ARG A 82 20.30 -46.31 8.89
CA ARG A 82 20.36 -46.24 10.37
C ARG A 82 19.26 -45.39 10.98
N TYR A 83 18.17 -45.14 10.25
CA TYR A 83 17.07 -44.32 10.74
C TYR A 83 16.42 -44.92 12.01
N ALA A 84 16.14 -46.24 12.00
CA ALA A 84 15.48 -46.92 13.12
C ALA A 84 16.37 -47.13 14.35
N ASN A 85 17.69 -46.95 14.23
CA ASN A 85 18.61 -47.03 15.36
C ASN A 85 18.32 -45.92 16.39
N SER A 86 17.81 -44.77 15.93
CA SER A 86 17.43 -43.63 16.75
C SER A 86 16.00 -43.77 17.28
N HIS A 87 15.84 -43.95 18.60
CA HIS A 87 14.51 -43.92 19.20
C HIS A 87 13.80 -42.57 18.99
N TRP A 88 14.53 -41.46 18.92
CA TRP A 88 13.99 -40.13 18.60
C TRP A 88 13.34 -40.09 17.22
N CYS A 89 14.00 -40.62 16.19
CA CYS A 89 13.45 -40.63 14.83
C CYS A 89 12.21 -41.52 14.71
N LEU A 90 12.11 -42.58 15.54
CA LEU A 90 10.93 -43.45 15.63
C LEU A 90 9.77 -42.78 16.39
N GLU A 91 10.05 -42.04 17.46
CA GLU A 91 9.04 -41.25 18.19
C GLU A 91 8.50 -40.08 17.33
N GLU A 92 9.36 -39.38 16.59
CA GLU A 92 8.95 -38.39 15.59
C GLU A 92 8.02 -39.01 14.54
N MET A 93 8.41 -40.16 13.97
CA MET A 93 7.62 -40.85 12.96
C MET A 93 6.26 -41.32 13.48
N GLU A 94 6.22 -41.87 14.71
CA GLU A 94 4.98 -42.21 15.40
C GLU A 94 4.07 -40.98 15.50
N LYS A 95 4.62 -39.85 15.97
CA LYS A 95 3.85 -38.61 16.12
C LYS A 95 3.35 -38.05 14.79
N LEU A 96 4.19 -38.06 13.76
CA LEU A 96 3.82 -37.65 12.41
C LEU A 96 2.66 -38.51 11.87
N CYS A 97 2.70 -39.82 12.12
CA CYS A 97 1.63 -40.75 11.72
C CYS A 97 0.28 -40.49 12.43
N GLU A 98 0.29 -39.89 13.62
CA GLU A 98 -0.91 -39.48 14.36
C GLU A 98 -1.56 -38.21 13.77
N LEU A 99 -0.78 -37.32 13.14
CA LEU A 99 -1.21 -35.94 12.84
C LEU A 99 -2.06 -35.75 11.56
N ARG A 100 -2.37 -36.79 10.78
CA ARG A 100 -3.18 -36.73 9.53
C ARG A 100 -2.80 -35.59 8.54
N ARG A 101 -1.55 -35.09 8.59
CA ARG A 101 -0.97 -34.14 7.63
C ARG A 101 -0.31 -34.89 6.47
N LEU A 102 0.00 -34.17 5.39
CA LEU A 102 0.68 -34.76 4.24
C LEU A 102 2.10 -35.17 4.65
N ILE A 103 2.44 -36.43 4.40
CA ILE A 103 3.77 -37.00 4.65
C ILE A 103 4.35 -37.45 3.31
N LEU A 104 5.56 -36.97 3.00
CA LEU A 104 6.31 -37.35 1.81
C LEU A 104 7.53 -38.19 2.23
N PRO A 105 7.49 -39.53 2.10
CA PRO A 105 8.64 -40.36 2.41
C PRO A 105 9.69 -40.28 1.29
N VAL A 106 10.95 -40.15 1.69
CA VAL A 106 12.12 -40.27 0.83
C VAL A 106 12.92 -41.49 1.29
N PHE A 107 13.06 -42.49 0.41
CA PHE A 107 13.79 -43.72 0.67
C PHE A 107 15.26 -43.55 0.24
N TYR A 108 16.08 -43.06 1.17
CA TYR A 108 17.48 -42.74 0.94
C TYR A 108 18.37 -43.98 1.13
N GLN A 109 18.82 -44.58 0.02
CA GLN A 109 19.66 -45.79 0.00
C GLN A 109 19.05 -46.99 0.77
N VAL A 110 17.71 -47.03 0.88
CA VAL A 110 16.97 -48.13 1.49
C VAL A 110 15.82 -48.54 0.60
N ASP A 111 15.52 -49.84 0.57
CA ASP A 111 14.37 -50.34 -0.17
C ASP A 111 13.06 -50.07 0.62
N PRO A 112 12.02 -49.49 0.00
CA PRO A 112 10.72 -49.27 0.66
C PRO A 112 10.12 -50.54 1.27
N SER A 113 10.37 -51.71 0.68
CA SER A 113 9.91 -53.00 1.19
C SER A 113 10.61 -53.41 2.49
N ASN A 114 11.87 -53.01 2.68
CA ASN A 114 12.63 -53.22 3.91
C ASN A 114 12.12 -52.30 5.03
N VAL A 115 11.74 -51.06 4.71
CA VAL A 115 11.08 -50.14 5.66
C VAL A 115 9.71 -50.71 6.07
N ARG A 116 8.89 -51.12 5.10
CA ARG A 116 7.52 -51.62 5.31
C ARG A 116 7.46 -52.94 6.10
N ARG A 117 8.44 -53.83 5.91
CA ARG A 117 8.54 -55.13 6.59
C ARG A 117 9.49 -55.11 7.80
N GLN A 118 10.14 -53.97 8.06
CA GLN A 118 11.21 -53.79 9.05
C GLN A 118 12.30 -54.88 8.96
N LYS A 119 12.77 -55.16 7.75
CA LYS A 119 13.80 -56.16 7.43
C LYS A 119 15.10 -55.49 6.96
N GLY A 120 16.20 -56.24 6.90
CA GLY A 120 17.49 -55.71 6.48
C GLY A 120 18.12 -54.83 7.57
N PRO A 121 18.48 -53.57 7.30
CA PRO A 121 19.22 -52.76 8.27
C PRO A 121 18.40 -52.42 9.54
N PHE A 122 17.08 -52.52 9.48
CA PHE A 122 16.19 -52.18 10.61
C PHE A 122 15.90 -53.36 11.55
N GLU A 123 16.19 -54.60 11.16
CA GLU A 123 15.83 -55.80 11.93
C GLU A 123 16.53 -55.82 13.30
N GLN A 124 17.85 -55.58 13.29
CA GLN A 124 18.66 -55.52 14.50
C GLN A 124 18.34 -54.29 15.37
N ASP A 125 18.00 -53.15 14.75
CA ASP A 125 17.63 -51.91 15.46
C ASP A 125 16.37 -52.12 16.29
N PHE A 126 15.32 -52.72 15.71
CA PHE A 126 14.09 -53.00 16.45
C PHE A 126 14.25 -54.13 17.47
N GLU A 127 15.10 -55.14 17.23
CA GLU A 127 15.44 -56.12 18.28
C GLU A 127 16.11 -55.47 19.49
N ASN A 128 17.00 -54.49 19.26
CA ASN A 128 17.67 -53.75 20.31
C ASN A 128 16.70 -52.85 21.08
N HIS A 129 15.78 -52.17 20.38
CA HIS A 129 14.74 -51.35 21.03
C HIS A 129 13.71 -52.19 21.79
N SER A 130 13.34 -53.39 21.31
CA SER A 130 12.44 -54.31 22.01
C SER A 130 12.93 -54.67 23.41
N LYS A 131 14.25 -54.74 23.62
CA LYS A 131 14.86 -55.03 24.93
C LYS A 131 14.74 -53.86 25.92
N ARG A 132 14.51 -52.63 25.43
CA ARG A 132 14.65 -51.40 26.21
C ARG A 132 13.36 -50.59 26.35
N PHE A 133 12.47 -50.64 25.36
CA PHE A 133 11.29 -49.74 25.28
C PHE A 133 9.93 -50.47 25.27
N GLY A 134 9.93 -51.81 25.36
CA GLY A 134 8.71 -52.61 25.57
C GLY A 134 7.58 -52.28 24.60
N ASP A 135 6.41 -51.90 25.13
CA ASP A 135 5.17 -51.67 24.38
C ASP A 135 5.25 -50.54 23.34
N LYS A 136 6.17 -49.56 23.50
CA LYS A 136 6.37 -48.48 22.52
C LYS A 136 6.84 -49.01 21.16
N VAL A 137 7.58 -50.12 21.17
CA VAL A 137 8.16 -50.70 19.94
C VAL A 137 7.07 -51.22 19.00
N VAL A 138 5.92 -51.64 19.54
CA VAL A 138 4.76 -52.03 18.72
C VAL A 138 4.27 -50.84 17.90
N LYS A 139 4.12 -49.67 18.52
CA LYS A 139 3.67 -48.44 17.84
C LYS A 139 4.67 -47.94 16.79
N TRP A 140 5.97 -48.05 17.08
CA TRP A 140 7.02 -47.71 16.11
C TRP A 140 7.01 -48.65 14.90
N ARG A 141 6.79 -49.95 15.12
CA ARG A 141 6.64 -50.92 14.03
C ARG A 141 5.40 -50.64 13.18
N GLU A 142 4.28 -50.27 13.79
CA GLU A 142 3.06 -49.85 13.09
C GLU A 142 3.29 -48.58 12.26
N ALA A 143 3.91 -47.55 12.85
CA ALA A 143 4.24 -46.30 12.15
C ALA A 143 5.17 -46.54 10.95
N MET A 144 6.23 -47.34 11.13
CA MET A 144 7.18 -47.63 10.06
C MET A 144 6.57 -48.52 8.97
N THR A 145 5.66 -49.42 9.32
CA THR A 145 4.86 -50.18 8.35
C THR A 145 3.96 -49.26 7.53
N LYS A 146 3.31 -48.28 8.18
CA LYS A 146 2.46 -47.28 7.54
C LYS A 146 3.26 -46.40 6.58
N ILE A 147 4.37 -45.82 7.02
CA ILE A 147 5.23 -44.97 6.17
C ILE A 147 5.83 -45.76 5.01
N GLY A 148 6.31 -46.99 5.23
CA GLY A 148 6.81 -47.86 4.15
C GLY A 148 5.73 -48.30 3.16
N GLY A 149 4.44 -48.13 3.49
CA GLY A 149 3.31 -48.35 2.59
C GLY A 149 2.89 -47.11 1.79
N ILE A 150 3.40 -45.92 2.10
CA ILE A 150 3.13 -44.69 1.36
C ILE A 150 4.03 -44.65 0.11
N SER A 151 3.44 -44.31 -1.04
CA SER A 151 4.21 -44.05 -2.26
C SER A 151 5.12 -42.85 -2.04
N GLY A 152 6.42 -43.06 -2.08
CA GLY A 152 7.43 -42.05 -1.80
C GLY A 152 8.52 -42.00 -2.86
N PHE A 153 9.51 -41.17 -2.61
CA PHE A 153 10.59 -40.85 -3.53
C PHE A 153 11.79 -41.76 -3.27
N VAL A 154 12.23 -42.56 -4.24
CA VAL A 154 13.39 -43.45 -4.08
C VAL A 154 14.66 -42.71 -4.51
N PHE A 155 15.69 -42.72 -3.66
CA PHE A 155 16.95 -42.05 -3.95
C PHE A 155 17.79 -42.82 -4.98
N ASP A 156 18.16 -42.14 -6.06
CA ASP A 156 19.10 -42.61 -7.08
C ASP A 156 20.40 -41.75 -7.02
N PRO A 157 21.59 -42.35 -6.84
CA PRO A 157 22.87 -41.64 -6.82
C PRO A 157 23.15 -40.77 -8.06
N SER A 158 22.55 -41.09 -9.22
CA SER A 158 22.72 -40.34 -10.48
C SER A 158 21.75 -39.17 -10.66
N GLY A 159 20.72 -39.07 -9.80
CA GLY A 159 19.60 -38.13 -9.94
C GLY A 159 19.34 -37.25 -8.72
N HIS A 160 20.35 -37.02 -7.87
CA HIS A 160 20.25 -36.26 -6.60
C HIS A 160 19.51 -34.92 -6.75
N ASP A 161 19.93 -34.07 -7.69
CA ASP A 161 19.33 -32.74 -7.92
C ASP A 161 17.91 -32.84 -8.50
N HIS A 162 17.65 -33.88 -9.31
CA HIS A 162 16.33 -34.10 -9.90
C HIS A 162 15.29 -34.46 -8.83
N LEU A 163 15.68 -35.30 -7.87
CA LEU A 163 14.82 -35.70 -6.76
C LEU A 163 14.47 -34.53 -5.84
N ILE A 164 15.46 -33.68 -5.53
CA ILE A 164 15.25 -32.46 -4.73
C ILE A 164 14.29 -31.51 -5.45
N ARG A 165 14.47 -31.28 -6.76
CA ARG A 165 13.55 -30.45 -7.55
C ARG A 165 12.12 -31.01 -7.57
N GLN A 166 11.95 -32.32 -7.71
CA GLN A 166 10.64 -32.96 -7.65
C GLN A 166 9.98 -32.78 -6.28
N LEU A 167 10.73 -32.96 -5.19
CA LEU A 167 10.25 -32.74 -3.83
C LEU A 167 9.84 -31.28 -3.60
N VAL A 168 10.69 -30.32 -4.00
CA VAL A 168 10.41 -28.88 -3.87
C VAL A 168 9.17 -28.47 -4.67
N ASN A 169 9.05 -28.94 -5.91
CA ASN A 169 7.86 -28.65 -6.73
C ASN A 169 6.59 -29.25 -6.12
N ARG A 170 6.66 -30.48 -5.60
CA ARG A 170 5.52 -31.10 -4.93
C ARG A 170 5.10 -30.32 -3.68
N VAL A 171 6.07 -29.87 -2.89
CA VAL A 171 5.81 -29.01 -1.72
C VAL A 171 5.17 -27.68 -2.17
N LEU A 172 5.69 -27.05 -3.22
CA LEU A 172 5.14 -25.80 -3.75
C LEU A 172 3.71 -25.97 -4.27
N GLU A 173 3.38 -27.07 -4.96
CA GLU A 173 2.00 -27.36 -5.38
C GLU A 173 1.04 -27.44 -4.19
N GLU A 174 1.46 -28.12 -3.12
CA GLU A 174 0.65 -28.29 -1.91
C GLU A 174 0.49 -26.95 -1.16
N LEU A 175 1.56 -26.14 -1.08
CA LEU A 175 1.53 -24.81 -0.45
C LEU A 175 0.84 -23.73 -1.32
N ARG A 176 0.81 -23.90 -2.65
CA ARG A 176 0.14 -23.00 -3.61
C ARG A 176 -1.38 -23.07 -3.57
N THR A 177 -1.99 -23.98 -2.82
CA THR A 177 -3.46 -24.06 -2.63
C THR A 177 -4.03 -22.98 -1.70
N THR A 178 -3.51 -21.75 -1.80
CA THR A 178 -4.27 -20.54 -1.47
C THR A 178 -5.02 -20.15 -2.75
N PRO A 179 -6.37 -20.16 -2.79
CA PRO A 179 -7.08 -20.07 -4.06
C PRO A 179 -6.79 -18.76 -4.80
N VAL A 180 -6.17 -18.89 -5.98
CA VAL A 180 -6.11 -17.85 -7.03
C VAL A 180 -7.53 -17.69 -7.55
N GLY A 181 -8.31 -16.88 -6.83
CA GLY A 181 -9.75 -16.72 -7.05
C GLY A 181 -10.54 -16.18 -5.84
N ILE A 182 -9.93 -16.10 -4.65
CA ILE A 182 -10.56 -15.44 -3.47
C ILE A 182 -10.20 -13.94 -3.38
N ALA A 183 -9.19 -13.48 -4.13
CA ALA A 183 -8.83 -12.06 -4.20
C ALA A 183 -10.02 -11.16 -4.64
N THR A 184 -10.96 -11.70 -5.41
CA THR A 184 -12.21 -11.03 -5.81
C THR A 184 -13.21 -10.79 -4.68
N TYR A 185 -13.04 -11.39 -3.50
CA TYR A 185 -13.97 -11.33 -2.38
C TYR A 185 -13.31 -10.89 -1.06
N THR A 186 -12.17 -10.20 -1.14
CA THR A 186 -11.45 -9.71 0.05
C THR A 186 -12.21 -8.58 0.75
N VAL A 187 -12.84 -8.89 1.87
CA VAL A 187 -13.53 -7.92 2.74
C VAL A 187 -12.48 -7.15 3.55
N GLY A 188 -12.50 -5.81 3.47
CA GLY A 188 -11.54 -4.92 4.17
C GLY A 188 -10.63 -4.07 3.28
N LEU A 189 -10.76 -4.15 1.94
CA LEU A 189 -10.01 -3.34 0.97
C LEU A 189 -10.26 -1.83 1.07
N ASP A 190 -11.37 -1.40 1.69
CA ASP A 190 -11.78 0.00 1.75
C ASP A 190 -10.71 0.90 2.39
N SER A 191 -10.03 0.40 3.43
CA SER A 191 -8.96 1.13 4.11
C SER A 191 -7.66 1.22 3.31
N HIS A 192 -7.33 0.20 2.51
CA HIS A 192 -6.17 0.21 1.60
C HIS A 192 -6.42 1.15 0.42
N VAL A 193 -7.65 1.19 -0.10
CA VAL A 193 -8.10 2.21 -1.04
C VAL A 193 -8.03 3.60 -0.42
N GLU A 194 -8.38 3.76 0.86
CA GLU A 194 -8.22 5.02 1.60
C GLU A 194 -6.75 5.43 1.82
N ASN A 195 -5.86 4.46 2.03
CA ASN A 195 -4.42 4.70 2.17
C ASN A 195 -3.79 5.07 0.81
N LEU A 196 -4.26 4.48 -0.29
CA LEU A 196 -3.90 4.84 -1.67
C LEU A 196 -4.47 6.22 -2.08
N LYS A 197 -5.67 6.58 -1.62
CA LYS A 197 -6.24 7.96 -1.70
C LYS A 197 -5.35 8.98 -0.98
N LYS A 198 -4.79 8.62 0.20
CA LYS A 198 -3.87 9.48 0.97
C LYS A 198 -2.49 9.64 0.32
N ARG A 199 -2.03 8.63 -0.42
CA ARG A 199 -0.74 8.63 -1.15
C ARG A 199 -0.81 9.25 -2.55
N GLY A 200 -1.97 9.74 -2.98
CA GLY A 200 -2.13 10.50 -4.24
C GLY A 200 -2.09 9.64 -5.51
N VAL A 201 -2.23 8.32 -5.40
CA VAL A 201 -2.20 7.38 -6.54
C VAL A 201 -3.57 7.28 -7.22
N LEU A 202 -4.66 7.61 -6.51
CA LEU A 202 -6.03 7.66 -7.04
C LEU A 202 -6.59 9.08 -6.94
N VAL A 203 -7.19 9.56 -8.04
CA VAL A 203 -7.81 10.88 -8.14
C VAL A 203 -9.21 10.85 -7.49
N ASP A 204 -9.54 11.85 -6.67
CA ASP A 204 -10.70 11.95 -5.75
C ASP A 204 -12.11 11.76 -6.38
N HIS A 205 -12.25 11.56 -7.69
CA HIS A 205 -13.55 11.61 -8.38
C HIS A 205 -14.18 10.22 -8.68
N LEU A 206 -13.52 9.12 -8.34
CA LEU A 206 -13.89 7.78 -8.85
C LEU A 206 -14.51 6.78 -7.86
N VAL A 207 -14.78 7.13 -6.59
CA VAL A 207 -15.39 6.15 -5.67
C VAL A 207 -16.41 6.80 -4.73
N ASN A 208 -17.69 6.78 -5.13
CA ASN A 208 -18.85 7.03 -4.27
C ASN A 208 -19.90 5.91 -4.46
N GLN A 209 -19.54 4.67 -4.09
CA GLN A 209 -20.53 3.62 -3.86
C GLN A 209 -20.19 2.93 -2.54
N PHE A 210 -21.15 2.88 -1.62
CA PHE A 210 -21.12 1.91 -0.52
C PHE A 210 -21.35 0.54 -1.16
N TYR A 211 -20.38 -0.37 -1.04
CA TYR A 211 -20.52 -1.74 -1.51
C TYR A 211 -21.16 -2.57 -0.40
N GLU A 212 -22.41 -2.97 -0.56
CA GLU A 212 -23.01 -4.01 0.26
C GLU A 212 -22.33 -5.35 -0.12
N VAL A 213 -21.68 -5.99 0.84
CA VAL A 213 -20.98 -7.27 0.61
C VAL A 213 -22.02 -8.33 0.24
N LYS A 214 -22.02 -8.74 -1.03
CA LYS A 214 -22.91 -9.79 -1.54
C LYS A 214 -22.57 -11.14 -0.91
N GLU A 215 -23.61 -11.94 -0.65
CA GLU A 215 -23.50 -13.35 -0.27
C GLU A 215 -22.68 -14.13 -1.32
N LEU A 216 -21.85 -15.07 -0.87
CA LEU A 216 -21.08 -15.93 -1.77
C LEU A 216 -21.99 -16.99 -2.40
N GLY A 217 -21.73 -17.36 -3.65
CA GLY A 217 -22.35 -18.55 -4.25
C GLY A 217 -22.04 -19.81 -3.42
N SER A 218 -22.90 -20.82 -3.52
CA SER A 218 -22.83 -22.01 -2.66
C SER A 218 -21.51 -22.78 -2.78
N LEU A 219 -20.88 -22.76 -3.95
CA LEU A 219 -19.59 -23.40 -4.20
C LEU A 219 -18.44 -22.58 -3.59
N GLU A 220 -18.47 -21.26 -3.74
CA GLU A 220 -17.50 -20.32 -3.20
C GLU A 220 -17.56 -20.27 -1.66
N ALA A 221 -18.76 -20.34 -1.08
CA ALA A 221 -18.98 -20.39 0.36
C ALA A 221 -18.41 -21.67 0.97
N VAL A 222 -18.60 -22.82 0.31
CA VAL A 222 -18.01 -24.12 0.72
C VAL A 222 -16.49 -24.04 0.65
N LYS A 223 -15.93 -23.46 -0.42
CA LYS A 223 -14.48 -23.32 -0.56
C LYS A 223 -13.88 -22.43 0.51
N LEU A 224 -14.47 -21.26 0.77
CA LEU A 224 -13.98 -20.33 1.79
C LEU A 224 -14.07 -20.93 3.20
N PHE A 225 -15.23 -21.47 3.57
CA PHE A 225 -15.41 -22.08 4.89
C PHE A 225 -14.49 -23.30 5.08
N SER A 226 -14.39 -24.19 4.08
CA SER A 226 -13.54 -25.38 4.16
C SER A 226 -12.06 -25.01 4.22
N TYR A 227 -11.66 -23.93 3.55
CA TYR A 227 -10.30 -23.41 3.65
C TYR A 227 -9.99 -22.96 5.08
N HIS A 228 -10.90 -22.22 5.72
CA HIS A 228 -10.68 -21.74 7.09
C HIS A 228 -10.84 -22.83 8.16
N ALA A 229 -11.71 -23.83 7.93
CA ALA A 229 -12.00 -24.90 8.90
C ALA A 229 -11.14 -26.16 8.73
N LEU A 230 -10.73 -26.49 7.51
CA LEU A 230 -10.08 -27.76 7.17
C LEU A 230 -8.78 -27.57 6.38
N ARG A 231 -8.42 -26.32 6.00
CA ARG A 231 -7.27 -25.96 5.15
C ARG A 231 -7.27 -26.69 3.81
N ARG A 232 -8.46 -26.88 3.25
CA ARG A 232 -8.69 -27.52 1.94
C ARG A 232 -9.83 -26.80 1.22
N GLU A 233 -9.79 -26.82 -0.11
CA GLU A 233 -10.87 -26.23 -0.91
C GLU A 233 -12.18 -27.02 -0.80
N GLU A 234 -12.11 -28.32 -0.52
CA GLU A 234 -13.29 -29.17 -0.36
C GLU A 234 -13.25 -29.96 0.96
N PRO A 235 -14.40 -30.09 1.66
CA PRO A 235 -14.49 -30.88 2.87
C PRO A 235 -14.48 -32.37 2.53
N THR A 236 -13.88 -33.19 3.38
CA THR A 236 -13.94 -34.66 3.22
C THR A 236 -15.38 -35.16 3.39
N ALA A 237 -15.68 -36.36 2.86
CA ALA A 237 -17.04 -36.92 2.89
C ALA A 237 -17.67 -36.97 4.30
N GLU A 238 -16.85 -37.12 5.34
CA GLU A 238 -17.26 -37.10 6.75
C GLU A 238 -17.79 -35.73 7.21
N TYR A 239 -17.26 -34.62 6.66
CA TYR A 239 -17.57 -33.24 7.09
C TYR A 239 -18.45 -32.48 6.09
N LEU A 240 -18.73 -33.04 4.91
CA LEU A 240 -19.46 -32.38 3.83
C LEU A 240 -20.87 -31.96 4.25
N ASP A 241 -21.61 -32.85 4.91
CA ASP A 241 -23.00 -32.62 5.32
C ASP A 241 -23.12 -31.56 6.41
N ILE A 242 -22.21 -31.58 7.39
CA ILE A 242 -22.20 -30.58 8.47
C ILE A 242 -21.72 -29.22 7.97
N THR A 243 -20.76 -29.20 7.04
CA THR A 243 -20.26 -27.98 6.39
C THR A 243 -21.40 -27.27 5.65
N LYS A 244 -22.18 -28.00 4.84
CA LYS A 244 -23.34 -27.42 4.13
C LYS A 244 -24.38 -26.85 5.09
N LYS A 245 -24.66 -27.54 6.22
CA LYS A 245 -25.61 -27.07 7.23
C LYS A 245 -25.13 -25.78 7.92
N ILE A 246 -23.86 -25.71 8.30
CA ILE A 246 -23.27 -24.52 8.90
C ILE A 246 -23.33 -23.33 7.92
N ILE A 247 -22.92 -23.53 6.67
CA ILE A 247 -22.94 -22.50 5.62
C ILE A 247 -24.34 -21.94 5.41
N SER A 248 -25.37 -22.79 5.44
CA SER A 248 -26.75 -22.36 5.29
C SER A 248 -27.23 -21.48 6.45
N ILE A 249 -26.75 -21.73 7.68
CA ILE A 249 -27.13 -20.96 8.87
C ILE A 249 -26.34 -19.64 8.95
N THR A 250 -25.10 -19.60 8.46
CA THR A 250 -24.26 -18.38 8.45
C THR A 250 -24.61 -17.40 7.33
N GLY A 251 -25.67 -17.66 6.54
CA GLY A 251 -26.17 -16.77 5.48
C GLY A 251 -25.20 -16.57 4.31
N GLN A 252 -24.24 -17.49 4.11
CA GLN A 252 -23.22 -17.40 3.04
C GLN A 252 -22.38 -16.11 3.05
N LEU A 253 -22.34 -15.40 4.17
CA LEU A 253 -21.60 -14.15 4.33
C LEU A 253 -20.09 -14.43 4.48
N PRO A 254 -19.21 -13.86 3.63
CA PRO A 254 -17.77 -14.15 3.65
C PRO A 254 -17.12 -14.06 5.04
N LEU A 255 -17.45 -13.01 5.80
CA LEU A 255 -16.91 -12.81 7.15
C LEU A 255 -17.38 -13.89 8.13
N ALA A 256 -18.67 -14.25 8.12
CA ALA A 256 -19.19 -15.28 9.00
C ALA A 256 -18.54 -16.64 8.69
N LEU A 257 -18.33 -16.95 7.41
CA LEU A 257 -17.68 -18.17 6.96
C LEU A 257 -16.19 -18.24 7.37
N GLU A 258 -15.45 -17.12 7.29
CA GLU A 258 -14.06 -17.03 7.75
C GLU A 258 -13.95 -17.22 9.28
N VAL A 259 -14.76 -16.49 10.05
CA VAL A 259 -14.72 -16.52 11.53
C VAL A 259 -15.18 -17.88 12.07
N PHE A 260 -16.27 -18.44 11.55
CA PHE A 260 -16.74 -19.76 12.00
C PHE A 260 -15.86 -20.90 11.51
N GLY A 261 -15.37 -20.81 10.27
CA GLY A 261 -14.46 -21.81 9.75
C GLY A 261 -13.21 -21.88 10.62
N SER A 262 -12.57 -20.73 10.90
CA SER A 262 -11.37 -20.68 11.75
C SER A 262 -11.64 -21.10 13.20
N ALA A 263 -12.82 -20.82 13.76
CA ALA A 263 -13.20 -21.29 15.10
C ALA A 263 -13.25 -22.83 15.21
N LEU A 264 -13.63 -23.52 14.13
CA LEU A 264 -13.72 -24.98 14.08
C LEU A 264 -12.43 -25.68 13.65
N PHE A 265 -11.41 -24.92 13.24
CA PHE A 265 -10.15 -25.43 12.70
C PHE A 265 -9.42 -26.40 13.65
N ASN A 266 -9.42 -26.10 14.95
CA ASN A 266 -8.74 -26.90 15.97
C ASN A 266 -9.62 -27.97 16.63
N GLU A 267 -10.91 -28.05 16.25
CA GLU A 267 -11.86 -28.93 16.91
C GLU A 267 -11.84 -30.33 16.30
N ARG A 268 -11.27 -31.29 17.05
CA ARG A 268 -11.12 -32.68 16.61
C ARG A 268 -12.42 -33.47 16.79
N GLY A 269 -12.89 -34.08 15.69
CA GLY A 269 -13.99 -35.03 15.68
C GLY A 269 -15.36 -34.38 15.43
N ILE A 270 -16.20 -35.08 14.66
CA ILE A 270 -17.48 -34.58 14.17
C ILE A 270 -18.44 -34.12 15.29
N LYS A 271 -18.36 -34.72 16.49
CA LYS A 271 -19.21 -34.35 17.64
C LYS A 271 -19.09 -32.89 18.06
N LYS A 272 -17.89 -32.30 17.99
CA LYS A 272 -17.70 -30.89 18.36
C LYS A 272 -18.27 -29.95 17.31
N TRP A 273 -18.19 -30.34 16.04
CA TRP A 273 -18.86 -29.65 14.95
C TRP A 273 -20.38 -29.75 15.09
N GLU A 274 -20.91 -30.91 15.50
CA GLU A 274 -22.33 -31.10 15.79
C GLU A 274 -22.80 -30.23 16.96
N ASP A 275 -22.00 -30.10 18.00
CA ASP A 275 -22.32 -29.24 19.15
C ASP A 275 -22.25 -27.75 18.78
N ALA A 276 -21.28 -27.34 17.96
CA ALA A 276 -21.23 -26.00 17.38
C ALA A 276 -22.46 -25.71 16.48
N LEU A 277 -22.86 -26.70 15.66
CA LEU A 277 -24.07 -26.61 14.84
C LEU A 277 -25.33 -26.50 15.70
N LYS A 278 -25.44 -27.25 16.81
CA LYS A 278 -26.57 -27.14 17.75
C LYS A 278 -26.64 -25.74 18.38
N LYS A 279 -25.49 -25.17 18.76
CA LYS A 279 -25.43 -23.78 19.27
C LYS A 279 -25.90 -22.79 18.20
N LEU A 280 -25.41 -22.93 16.97
CA LEU A 280 -25.85 -22.14 15.80
C LEU A 280 -27.37 -22.25 15.54
N GLN A 281 -27.95 -23.44 15.67
CA GLN A 281 -29.40 -23.68 15.46
C GLN A 281 -30.29 -23.11 16.57
N GLN A 282 -29.75 -22.84 17.76
CA GLN A 282 -30.49 -22.25 18.88
C GLN A 282 -30.63 -20.72 18.75
N ILE A 283 -29.80 -20.11 17.91
CA ILE A 283 -29.84 -18.67 17.62
C ILE A 283 -30.93 -18.42 16.58
N ARG A 284 -31.89 -17.53 16.88
CA ARG A 284 -32.86 -17.07 15.88
C ARG A 284 -32.11 -16.16 14.89
N PRO A 285 -32.11 -16.43 13.58
CA PRO A 285 -31.42 -15.59 12.61
C PRO A 285 -32.18 -14.27 12.46
N GLY A 286 -31.84 -13.29 13.28
CA GLY A 286 -32.28 -11.91 13.17
C GLY A 286 -31.14 -10.99 12.74
N GLU A 287 -29.94 -11.16 13.33
CA GLU A 287 -28.79 -10.29 13.09
C GLU A 287 -27.46 -11.08 13.02
N LEU A 288 -26.56 -10.64 12.14
CA LEU A 288 -25.22 -11.20 11.93
C LEU A 288 -24.37 -11.24 13.22
N GLN A 289 -24.64 -10.34 14.17
CA GLN A 289 -23.89 -10.24 15.42
C GLN A 289 -24.14 -11.41 16.36
N ASP A 290 -25.35 -11.97 16.39
CA ASP A 290 -25.67 -13.14 17.23
C ASP A 290 -24.92 -14.37 16.73
N VAL A 291 -24.81 -14.51 15.40
CA VAL A 291 -24.02 -15.56 14.77
C VAL A 291 -22.55 -15.35 15.14
N LEU A 292 -21.97 -14.17 14.92
CA LEU A 292 -20.57 -13.92 15.31
C LEU A 292 -20.31 -14.12 16.82
N GLY A 293 -21.30 -13.92 17.70
CA GLY A 293 -21.19 -14.06 19.16
C GLY A 293 -20.69 -15.42 19.64
N ILE A 294 -20.99 -16.50 18.93
CA ILE A 294 -20.50 -17.86 19.27
C ILE A 294 -18.97 -17.92 19.28
N SER A 295 -18.30 -17.13 18.43
CA SER A 295 -16.84 -17.10 18.37
C SER A 295 -16.21 -16.42 19.60
N TYR A 296 -16.93 -15.48 20.22
CA TYR A 296 -16.55 -14.84 21.48
C TYR A 296 -16.78 -15.76 22.69
N ASP A 297 -17.90 -16.50 22.71
CA ASP A 297 -18.20 -17.49 23.76
C ASP A 297 -17.19 -18.65 23.81
N GLY A 298 -16.45 -18.87 22.70
CA GLY A 298 -15.40 -19.87 22.57
C GLY A 298 -13.99 -19.39 22.94
N LEU A 299 -13.86 -18.17 23.48
CA LEU A 299 -12.61 -17.63 24.04
C LEU A 299 -12.53 -17.93 25.54
N ASP A 300 -11.31 -18.02 26.09
CA ASP A 300 -11.14 -18.05 27.54
C ASP A 300 -11.40 -16.68 28.19
N ASP A 301 -11.54 -16.63 29.52
CA ASP A 301 -11.87 -15.39 30.22
C ASP A 301 -10.88 -14.25 29.89
N GLU A 302 -9.58 -14.53 29.86
CA GLU A 302 -8.54 -13.54 29.58
C GLU A 302 -8.62 -13.01 28.13
N GLU A 303 -8.79 -13.91 27.17
CA GLU A 303 -8.99 -13.61 25.76
C GLU A 303 -10.26 -12.78 25.53
N GLN A 304 -11.34 -13.06 26.27
CA GLN A 304 -12.57 -12.25 26.24
C GLN A 304 -12.33 -10.83 26.75
N TYR A 305 -11.57 -10.65 27.84
CA TYR A 305 -11.19 -9.32 28.33
C TYR A 305 -10.38 -8.55 27.28
N VAL A 306 -9.39 -9.21 26.67
CA VAL A 306 -8.54 -8.62 25.62
C VAL A 306 -9.37 -8.27 24.37
N PHE A 307 -10.27 -9.15 23.94
CA PHE A 307 -11.17 -8.91 22.81
C PHE A 307 -12.04 -7.67 23.04
N LEU A 308 -12.66 -7.54 24.22
CA LEU A 308 -13.49 -6.38 24.55
C LEU A 308 -12.68 -5.08 24.64
N ASP A 309 -11.45 -5.14 25.16
CA ASP A 309 -10.55 -3.98 25.19
C ASP A 309 -10.19 -3.51 23.79
N ILE A 310 -9.88 -4.44 22.88
CA ILE A 310 -9.60 -4.10 21.48
C ILE A 310 -10.86 -3.53 20.81
N ALA A 311 -11.99 -4.21 20.91
CA ALA A 311 -13.28 -3.84 20.30
C ALA A 311 -13.76 -2.45 20.75
N CYS A 312 -13.69 -2.18 22.06
CA CYS A 312 -14.22 -0.96 22.65
C CYS A 312 -13.21 0.18 22.61
N LEU A 313 -11.93 -0.09 22.91
CA LEU A 313 -10.95 0.95 23.27
C LEU A 313 -9.89 1.16 22.18
N PHE A 314 -9.24 0.10 21.65
CA PHE A 314 -8.01 0.26 20.86
C PHE A 314 -8.22 0.50 19.34
N ILE A 315 -9.30 -0.01 18.73
CA ILE A 315 -9.47 0.07 17.26
C ILE A 315 -9.61 1.50 16.73
N LYS A 316 -10.34 2.37 17.43
CA LYS A 316 -10.50 3.78 16.99
C LYS A 316 -9.16 4.54 16.99
N MET A 317 -8.14 4.03 17.67
CA MET A 317 -6.86 4.70 17.88
C MET A 317 -5.78 4.32 16.86
N ARG A 318 -6.04 3.36 15.96
CA ARG A 318 -5.01 2.74 15.09
C ARG A 318 -3.80 2.25 15.90
N MET A 319 -4.06 1.67 17.07
CA MET A 319 -3.01 1.20 17.98
C MET A 319 -2.18 0.10 17.32
N LYS A 320 -0.85 0.17 17.46
CA LYS A 320 0.05 -0.87 16.95
C LYS A 320 0.01 -2.10 17.84
N ARG A 321 0.29 -3.28 17.27
CA ARG A 321 0.39 -4.57 17.99
C ARG A 321 1.24 -4.46 19.25
N GLU A 322 2.45 -3.91 19.13
CA GLU A 322 3.40 -3.81 20.24
C GLU A 322 2.92 -2.85 21.34
N GLU A 323 2.25 -1.75 20.98
CA GLU A 323 1.69 -0.80 21.94
C GLU A 323 0.55 -1.45 22.75
N ALA A 324 -0.31 -2.23 22.08
CA ALA A 324 -1.36 -2.98 22.75
C ALA A 324 -0.81 -4.08 23.65
N ILE A 325 0.26 -4.77 23.21
CA ILE A 325 0.96 -5.74 24.05
C ILE A 325 1.48 -5.09 25.33
N ASP A 326 2.11 -3.92 25.24
CA ASP A 326 2.61 -3.20 26.41
C ASP A 326 1.50 -2.85 27.41
N VAL A 327 0.38 -2.33 26.91
CA VAL A 327 -0.78 -1.96 27.73
C VAL A 327 -1.41 -3.19 28.40
N LEU A 328 -1.61 -4.27 27.66
CA LEU A 328 -2.23 -5.51 28.17
C LEU A 328 -1.31 -6.28 29.12
N LYS A 329 0.00 -6.33 28.83
CA LYS A 329 1.02 -6.87 29.74
C LYS A 329 1.07 -6.07 31.03
N GLY A 330 0.97 -4.75 30.95
CA GLY A 330 0.82 -3.86 32.11
C GLY A 330 -0.48 -4.09 32.92
N CYS A 331 -1.52 -4.64 32.29
CA CYS A 331 -2.74 -5.09 32.97
C CYS A 331 -2.63 -6.49 33.59
N GLY A 332 -1.50 -7.20 33.38
CA GLY A 332 -1.27 -8.55 33.90
C GLY A 332 -1.71 -9.70 32.98
N PHE A 333 -2.08 -9.41 31.72
CA PHE A 333 -2.50 -10.43 30.75
C PHE A 333 -1.31 -11.05 30.01
N ARG A 334 -1.47 -12.29 29.50
CA ARG A 334 -0.56 -12.95 28.55
C ARG A 334 -0.79 -12.38 27.15
N ALA A 335 -0.50 -11.09 27.01
CA ALA A 335 -0.90 -10.26 25.88
C ALA A 335 -0.48 -10.82 24.50
N GLU A 336 0.74 -11.34 24.38
CA GLU A 336 1.23 -11.95 23.15
C GLU A 336 0.42 -13.18 22.75
N THR A 337 0.14 -14.08 23.71
CA THR A 337 -0.68 -15.28 23.51
C THR A 337 -2.11 -14.88 23.13
N ALA A 338 -2.74 -13.99 23.88
CA ALA A 338 -4.13 -13.57 23.65
C ALA A 338 -4.32 -12.92 22.26
N ILE A 339 -3.50 -11.93 21.89
CA ILE A 339 -3.58 -11.29 20.56
C ILE A 339 -3.34 -12.32 19.45
N THR A 340 -2.44 -13.26 19.68
CA THR A 340 -2.15 -14.33 18.73
C THR A 340 -3.37 -15.24 18.55
N VAL A 341 -4.01 -15.70 19.62
CA VAL A 341 -5.25 -16.50 19.54
C VAL A 341 -6.36 -15.75 18.81
N LEU A 342 -6.57 -14.47 19.11
CA LEU A 342 -7.54 -13.64 18.41
C LEU A 342 -7.23 -13.50 16.91
N THR A 343 -5.95 -13.40 16.54
CA THR A 343 -5.52 -13.34 15.13
C THR A 343 -5.82 -14.64 14.39
N VAL A 344 -5.60 -15.76 15.06
CA VAL A 344 -5.79 -17.12 14.53
C VAL A 344 -7.26 -17.43 14.31
N LYS A 345 -8.12 -17.00 15.24
CA LYS A 345 -9.58 -17.11 15.14
C LYS A 345 -10.20 -16.04 14.22
N CYS A 346 -9.38 -15.31 13.46
CA CYS A 346 -9.80 -14.22 12.56
C CYS A 346 -10.63 -13.12 13.25
N LEU A 347 -10.54 -12.98 14.58
CA LEU A 347 -11.23 -11.96 15.35
C LEU A 347 -10.50 -10.60 15.30
N VAL A 348 -9.19 -10.63 15.05
CA VAL A 348 -8.31 -9.49 14.86
C VAL A 348 -7.39 -9.80 13.67
N LYS A 349 -6.94 -8.80 12.92
CA LYS A 349 -5.88 -8.92 11.91
C LYS A 349 -4.78 -7.89 12.19
N ILE A 350 -3.55 -8.21 11.81
CA ILE A 350 -2.41 -7.29 11.87
C ILE A 350 -2.20 -6.72 10.48
N GLY A 351 -2.35 -5.41 10.31
CA GLY A 351 -2.11 -4.73 9.04
C GLY A 351 -0.64 -4.70 8.64
N ALA A 352 -0.34 -4.30 7.40
CA ALA A 352 1.02 -4.23 6.87
C ALA A 352 1.96 -3.33 7.71
N ASP A 353 1.42 -2.33 8.41
CA ASP A 353 2.15 -1.41 9.29
C ASP A 353 2.17 -1.84 10.78
N ASN A 354 1.86 -3.12 11.07
CA ASN A 354 1.66 -3.67 12.42
C ASN A 354 0.52 -3.04 13.24
N GLU A 355 -0.43 -2.36 12.59
CA GLU A 355 -1.65 -1.84 13.23
C GLU A 355 -2.62 -2.98 13.56
N LEU A 356 -3.25 -2.92 14.74
CA LEU A 356 -4.36 -3.81 15.08
C LEU A 356 -5.61 -3.40 14.32
N TRP A 357 -6.18 -4.36 13.60
CA TRP A 357 -7.42 -4.19 12.86
C TRP A 357 -8.45 -5.22 13.31
N MET A 358 -9.71 -4.81 13.43
CA MET A 358 -10.83 -5.70 13.69
C MET A 358 -11.98 -5.26 12.79
N HIS A 359 -12.66 -6.23 12.20
CA HIS A 359 -13.77 -5.97 11.30
C HIS A 359 -14.91 -5.24 12.04
N ASP A 360 -15.57 -4.29 11.37
CA ASP A 360 -16.62 -3.45 11.95
C ASP A 360 -17.74 -4.24 12.63
N GLN A 361 -18.23 -5.31 11.98
CA GLN A 361 -19.23 -6.22 12.58
C GLN A 361 -18.75 -6.93 13.86
N LEU A 362 -17.48 -7.33 13.95
CA LEU A 362 -16.91 -7.94 15.16
C LEU A 362 -16.72 -6.91 16.29
N ARG A 363 -16.29 -5.71 15.90
CA ARG A 363 -16.18 -4.56 16.81
C ARG A 363 -17.54 -4.19 17.39
N ASP A 364 -18.56 -4.10 16.55
CA ASP A 364 -19.89 -3.67 16.95
C ASP A 364 -20.60 -4.77 17.75
N MET A 365 -20.36 -6.05 17.45
CA MET A 365 -20.72 -7.18 18.33
C MET A 365 -20.07 -7.05 19.73
N GLY A 366 -18.75 -6.82 19.80
CA GLY A 366 -18.05 -6.61 21.08
C GLY A 366 -18.60 -5.43 21.88
N ARG A 367 -18.97 -4.34 21.19
CA ARG A 367 -19.63 -3.17 21.81
C ARG A 367 -21.03 -3.49 22.30
N GLN A 368 -21.81 -4.27 21.55
CA GLN A 368 -23.15 -4.68 21.95
C GLN A 368 -23.12 -5.54 23.21
N ILE A 369 -22.13 -6.42 23.36
CA ILE A 369 -21.90 -7.19 24.59
C ILE A 369 -21.76 -6.26 25.80
N VAL A 370 -20.96 -5.20 25.69
CA VAL A 370 -20.77 -4.22 26.79
C VAL A 370 -22.02 -3.35 27.01
N ILE A 371 -22.77 -3.01 25.95
CA ILE A 371 -24.06 -2.31 26.09
C ILE A 371 -25.07 -3.16 26.86
N ASN A 372 -25.09 -4.47 26.62
CA ASN A 372 -26.00 -5.43 27.26
C ASN A 372 -25.70 -5.65 28.75
N GLU A 373 -24.50 -5.30 29.25
CA GLU A 373 -24.22 -5.29 30.69
C GLU A 373 -25.18 -4.37 31.45
N ASN A 374 -25.53 -3.22 30.85
CA ASN A 374 -26.57 -2.34 31.35
C ASN A 374 -27.09 -1.37 30.27
N LEU A 375 -28.30 -1.60 29.76
CA LEU A 375 -28.89 -0.77 28.70
C LEU A 375 -29.19 0.67 29.18
N GLY A 376 -29.59 0.85 30.44
CA GLY A 376 -30.14 2.11 30.95
C GLY A 376 -29.14 3.05 31.61
N ASP A 377 -28.05 2.54 32.17
CA ASP A 377 -27.03 3.36 32.86
C ASP A 377 -25.61 3.03 32.37
N PRO A 378 -25.00 3.90 31.55
CA PRO A 378 -23.62 3.72 31.11
C PRO A 378 -22.63 3.65 32.29
N GLY A 379 -22.91 4.25 33.45
CA GLY A 379 -22.04 4.19 34.63
C GLY A 379 -21.88 2.79 35.23
N MET A 380 -22.75 1.84 34.84
CA MET A 380 -22.71 0.44 35.26
C MET A 380 -22.05 -0.50 34.23
N ARG A 381 -21.58 0.02 33.08
CA ARG A 381 -20.88 -0.74 32.04
C ARG A 381 -19.37 -0.78 32.29
N SER A 382 -18.71 -1.82 31.78
CA SER A 382 -17.30 -2.10 31.99
C SER A 382 -16.36 -1.29 31.11
N ARG A 383 -16.75 -0.99 29.86
CA ARG A 383 -16.03 -0.08 28.95
C ARG A 383 -16.91 1.05 28.47
N LEU A 384 -16.34 2.24 28.37
CA LEU A 384 -16.99 3.42 27.82
C LEU A 384 -16.16 4.01 26.68
N TRP A 385 -16.77 4.10 25.50
CA TRP A 385 -16.16 4.64 24.26
C TRP A 385 -17.01 5.66 23.52
N ASP A 386 -18.29 5.80 23.88
CA ASP A 386 -19.17 6.81 23.31
C ASP A 386 -19.05 8.12 24.08
N ARG A 387 -18.85 9.22 23.35
CA ARG A 387 -18.64 10.54 23.95
C ARG A 387 -19.87 11.01 24.73
N GLY A 388 -21.08 10.76 24.23
CA GLY A 388 -22.32 11.16 24.90
C GLY A 388 -22.50 10.45 26.24
N ASP A 389 -22.30 9.14 26.24
CA ASP A 389 -22.38 8.30 27.45
C ASP A 389 -21.32 8.70 28.48
N ILE A 390 -20.05 8.82 28.07
CA ILE A 390 -18.95 9.24 28.94
C ILE A 390 -19.24 10.61 29.55
N MET A 391 -19.67 11.58 28.74
CA MET A 391 -19.96 12.92 29.23
C MET A 391 -21.13 12.93 30.22
N THR A 392 -22.13 12.07 30.02
CA THR A 392 -23.25 11.91 30.96
C THR A 392 -22.79 11.34 32.29
N VAL A 393 -21.94 10.30 32.25
CA VAL A 393 -21.38 9.66 33.45
C VAL A 393 -20.48 10.62 34.23
N LEU A 394 -19.60 11.35 33.55
CA LEU A 394 -18.65 12.27 34.17
C LEU A 394 -19.34 13.53 34.73
N LYS A 395 -20.22 14.19 33.97
CA LYS A 395 -20.91 15.42 34.42
C LYS A 395 -21.78 15.18 35.65
N HIS A 396 -22.46 14.04 35.72
CA HIS A 396 -23.35 13.69 36.82
C HIS A 396 -22.69 12.82 37.90
N LYS A 397 -21.38 12.56 37.80
CA LYS A 397 -20.61 11.74 38.74
C LYS A 397 -21.24 10.35 38.98
N LYS A 398 -21.81 9.75 37.93
CA LYS A 398 -22.48 8.44 37.96
C LYS A 398 -21.53 7.25 37.76
N GLY A 399 -20.22 7.49 37.66
CA GLY A 399 -19.24 6.42 37.54
C GLY A 399 -19.34 5.45 38.70
N THR A 400 -19.22 4.15 38.44
CA THR A 400 -19.23 3.12 39.48
C THR A 400 -18.00 2.23 39.39
N ARG A 401 -17.85 1.31 40.35
CA ARG A 401 -16.80 0.29 40.35
C ARG A 401 -16.86 -0.69 39.17
N HIS A 402 -17.93 -0.68 38.37
CA HIS A 402 -18.03 -1.53 37.19
C HIS A 402 -17.17 -1.00 36.03
N VAL A 403 -16.96 0.32 35.95
CA VAL A 403 -16.18 0.94 34.88
C VAL A 403 -14.69 0.59 35.02
N GLN A 404 -14.17 -0.14 34.04
CA GLN A 404 -12.78 -0.60 33.97
C GLN A 404 -11.97 0.15 32.90
N GLY A 405 -12.61 0.60 31.83
CA GLY A 405 -11.97 1.33 30.73
C GLY A 405 -12.79 2.53 30.28
N LEU A 406 -12.12 3.67 30.07
CA LEU A 406 -12.74 4.91 29.59
C LEU A 406 -11.81 5.60 28.60
N ILE A 407 -12.30 5.84 27.38
CA ILE A 407 -11.58 6.58 26.35
C ILE A 407 -12.35 7.82 25.90
N LEU A 408 -11.81 8.99 26.21
CA LEU A 408 -12.37 10.27 25.85
C LEU A 408 -11.35 11.05 25.03
N ASP A 409 -11.75 11.43 23.82
CA ASP A 409 -10.95 12.26 22.93
C ASP A 409 -11.67 13.58 22.62
N PHE A 410 -10.99 14.70 22.86
CA PHE A 410 -11.48 16.04 22.60
C PHE A 410 -10.96 16.63 21.28
N GLU A 411 -10.26 15.85 20.44
CA GLU A 411 -9.80 16.28 19.13
C GLU A 411 -10.97 16.80 18.26
N LYS A 412 -10.85 18.04 17.73
CA LYS A 412 -11.76 18.54 16.70
C LYS A 412 -11.45 17.77 15.41
N LYS A 413 -12.46 17.21 14.73
CA LYS A 413 -12.30 16.66 13.38
C LYS A 413 -11.81 17.78 12.45
N ASN A 414 -10.50 17.90 12.27
CA ASN A 414 -9.92 18.75 11.25
C ASN A 414 -10.19 18.08 9.90
N ASP A 415 -11.07 18.69 9.11
CA ASP A 415 -11.22 18.35 7.70
C ASP A 415 -10.00 18.93 6.95
N VAL A 416 -8.88 18.20 6.98
CA VAL A 416 -7.55 18.64 6.52
C VAL A 416 -7.47 18.91 5.00
N ARG A 417 -8.57 18.81 4.24
CA ARG A 417 -8.59 19.14 2.81
C ARG A 417 -8.76 20.62 2.49
N ALA A 418 -9.24 21.46 3.43
CA ALA A 418 -9.56 22.86 3.13
C ALA A 418 -8.41 23.87 3.32
N GLN A 419 -7.24 23.47 3.82
CA GLN A 419 -6.16 24.43 4.18
C GLN A 419 -4.79 24.14 3.57
N LYS A 420 -4.72 23.42 2.44
CA LYS A 420 -3.44 23.16 1.76
C LYS A 420 -3.08 24.20 0.68
N SER A 421 -3.96 25.11 0.29
CA SER A 421 -3.70 26.07 -0.80
C SER A 421 -3.29 27.47 -0.35
N SER A 422 -3.29 27.80 0.94
CA SER A 422 -2.99 29.17 1.42
C SER A 422 -1.53 29.41 1.82
N TRP A 423 -0.61 28.46 1.66
CA TRP A 423 0.73 28.55 2.30
C TRP A 423 1.90 28.69 1.34
N VAL A 424 1.67 28.82 0.02
CA VAL A 424 2.75 28.97 -0.97
C VAL A 424 3.02 30.43 -1.34
N THR A 425 2.10 31.36 -1.04
CA THR A 425 2.22 32.78 -1.45
C THR A 425 2.66 33.75 -0.36
N ALA A 426 2.93 33.28 0.86
CA ALA A 426 3.46 34.12 1.94
C ALA A 426 4.87 33.65 2.35
N LEU A 427 5.82 33.70 1.42
CA LEU A 427 7.23 33.48 1.71
C LEU A 427 8.07 34.63 1.15
N ASN A 428 8.28 35.63 2.00
CA ASN A 428 9.47 36.46 1.95
C ASN A 428 9.95 36.71 3.39
N SER A 429 11.24 36.48 3.60
CA SER A 429 12.11 36.77 4.77
C SER A 429 12.10 35.84 6.01
N SER A 430 13.27 35.22 6.18
CA SER A 430 13.98 34.69 7.38
C SER A 430 13.33 33.60 8.26
N SER A 431 14.00 32.44 8.24
CA SER A 431 13.96 31.34 9.23
C SER A 431 12.70 30.45 9.21
N ALA A 432 12.83 29.25 8.62
CA ALA A 432 11.82 28.19 8.65
C ALA A 432 11.45 27.74 10.08
N LEU A 433 12.31 28.03 11.06
CA LEU A 433 12.08 27.74 12.47
C LEU A 433 11.08 28.71 13.11
N ASP A 434 11.14 30.00 12.76
CA ASP A 434 10.19 31.00 13.27
C ASP A 434 8.80 30.80 12.67
N CYS A 435 8.73 30.36 11.41
CA CYS A 435 7.48 29.96 10.76
C CYS A 435 6.83 28.74 11.44
N LEU A 436 7.62 27.71 11.79
CA LEU A 436 7.11 26.54 12.52
C LEU A 436 6.65 26.91 13.94
N ILE A 437 7.37 27.80 14.62
CA ILE A 437 7.01 28.29 15.96
C ILE A 437 5.74 29.15 15.91
N GLU A 438 5.56 29.99 14.89
CA GLU A 438 4.35 30.79 14.69
C GLU A 438 3.15 29.94 14.24
N ILE A 439 3.34 28.95 13.35
CA ILE A 439 2.31 27.95 13.02
C ILE A 439 1.88 27.19 14.28
N TRP A 440 2.84 26.86 15.16
CA TRP A 440 2.59 26.24 16.45
C TRP A 440 1.81 27.14 17.40
N LYS A 441 2.19 28.42 17.53
CA LYS A 441 1.45 29.39 18.36
C LYS A 441 0.05 29.66 17.85
N MET A 442 -0.14 29.74 16.53
CA MET A 442 -1.46 29.91 15.90
C MET A 442 -2.35 28.66 16.07
N PHE A 443 -1.77 27.46 16.04
CA PHE A 443 -2.45 26.20 16.41
C PHE A 443 -2.96 26.20 17.86
N PHE A 444 -2.24 26.86 18.78
CA PHE A 444 -2.65 27.03 20.16
C PHE A 444 -3.66 28.19 20.35
N GLN A 445 -3.57 29.27 19.58
CA GLN A 445 -4.49 30.42 19.68
C GLN A 445 -5.89 30.14 19.13
N GLN A 446 -6.05 29.29 18.10
CA GLN A 446 -7.38 28.89 17.60
C GLN A 446 -8.17 27.96 18.56
N ARG A 447 -7.57 27.49 19.67
CA ARG A 447 -8.26 26.68 20.69
C ARG A 447 -9.05 27.50 21.72
N ALA A 448 -8.95 28.82 21.73
CA ALA A 448 -9.53 29.66 22.78
C ALA A 448 -11.02 29.99 22.61
N GLU A 449 -11.63 29.68 21.46
CA GLU A 449 -13.04 30.04 21.18
C GLU A 449 -13.88 28.78 20.91
N GLU A 450 -14.26 28.09 21.99
CA GLU A 450 -15.49 27.29 22.19
C GLU A 450 -15.36 26.55 23.52
N GLY A 451 -16.21 26.91 24.49
CA GLY A 451 -16.21 26.50 25.91
C GLY A 451 -15.32 25.31 26.31
N GLU A 452 -14.19 25.61 26.97
CA GLU A 452 -13.31 24.63 27.61
C GLU A 452 -14.12 23.69 28.52
N LEU A 453 -14.25 22.43 28.10
CA LEU A 453 -14.91 21.43 28.90
C LEU A 453 -13.91 20.87 29.93
N ILE A 454 -14.00 21.36 31.16
CA ILE A 454 -13.10 20.98 32.26
C ILE A 454 -13.59 19.68 32.91
N LEU A 455 -12.73 18.66 32.95
CA LEU A 455 -12.97 17.38 33.61
C LEU A 455 -12.61 17.49 35.11
N ASP A 456 -13.60 17.32 35.99
CA ASP A 456 -13.38 17.30 37.44
C ASP A 456 -12.89 15.91 37.89
N THR A 457 -11.69 15.86 38.47
CA THR A 457 -11.10 14.63 39.05
C THR A 457 -12.03 13.89 40.03
N GLN A 458 -12.96 14.59 40.70
CA GLN A 458 -13.94 13.95 41.59
C GLN A 458 -14.89 12.98 40.86
N ALA A 459 -15.11 13.15 39.55
CA ALA A 459 -15.95 12.27 38.77
C ALA A 459 -15.35 10.86 38.59
N LEU A 460 -14.02 10.72 38.74
CA LEU A 460 -13.31 9.44 38.64
C LEU A 460 -13.23 8.70 39.99
N LYS A 461 -13.54 9.38 41.11
CA LYS A 461 -13.31 8.87 42.47
C LYS A 461 -14.04 7.56 42.76
N SER A 462 -15.24 7.37 42.22
CA SER A 462 -16.08 6.18 42.44
C SER A 462 -15.72 5.00 41.51
N MET A 463 -14.94 5.24 40.46
CA MET A 463 -14.50 4.22 39.48
C MET A 463 -13.23 3.51 39.97
N ILE A 464 -13.31 2.86 41.13
CA ILE A 464 -12.15 2.28 41.81
C ILE A 464 -11.46 1.11 41.07
N ASN A 465 -12.09 0.56 40.03
CA ASN A 465 -11.55 -0.52 39.19
C ASN A 465 -11.10 -0.03 37.81
N LEU A 466 -11.07 1.30 37.58
CA LEU A 466 -10.64 1.89 36.33
C LEU A 466 -9.14 1.58 36.11
N ARG A 467 -8.83 0.80 35.09
CA ARG A 467 -7.46 0.39 34.74
C ARG A 467 -6.95 1.01 33.44
N LEU A 468 -7.83 1.34 32.50
CA LEU A 468 -7.51 1.95 31.21
C LEU A 468 -8.16 3.33 31.10
N LEU A 469 -7.36 4.39 31.01
CA LEU A 469 -7.86 5.76 30.88
C LEU A 469 -7.16 6.51 29.75
N GLN A 470 -7.96 6.97 28.78
CA GLN A 470 -7.54 7.96 27.80
C GLN A 470 -8.33 9.26 27.96
N ILE A 471 -7.62 10.38 28.03
CA ILE A 471 -8.16 11.73 28.20
C ILE A 471 -7.41 12.73 27.32
N ASN A 472 -7.23 12.40 26.04
CA ASN A 472 -6.49 13.23 25.09
C ASN A 472 -7.11 14.63 24.98
N HIS A 473 -6.28 15.67 24.97
CA HIS A 473 -6.68 17.09 24.89
C HIS A 473 -7.59 17.59 26.03
N ALA A 474 -7.78 16.80 27.09
CA ALA A 474 -8.65 17.17 28.21
C ALA A 474 -7.98 18.19 29.15
N ASN A 475 -8.75 19.20 29.58
CA ASN A 475 -8.38 20.07 30.70
C ASN A 475 -8.92 19.48 32.01
N VAL A 476 -8.05 19.08 32.94
CA VAL A 476 -8.42 18.37 34.17
C VAL A 476 -8.25 19.27 35.38
N LYS A 477 -9.32 19.43 36.18
CA LYS A 477 -9.34 20.24 37.41
C LYS A 477 -9.49 19.36 38.65
N GLY A 478 -8.75 19.71 39.70
CA GLY A 478 -8.85 19.10 41.03
C GLY A 478 -7.52 18.52 41.51
N LYS A 479 -7.58 17.58 42.47
CA LYS A 479 -6.37 16.98 43.08
C LYS A 479 -6.07 15.65 42.40
N PHE A 480 -4.85 15.45 41.92
CA PHE A 480 -4.48 14.28 41.13
C PHE A 480 -4.29 13.03 41.98
N LYS A 481 -4.08 13.18 43.30
CA LYS A 481 -4.13 12.06 44.26
C LYS A 481 -5.46 11.28 44.28
N ILE A 482 -6.52 11.81 43.64
CA ILE A 482 -7.87 11.22 43.60
C ILE A 482 -8.01 10.24 42.42
N PHE A 483 -7.05 10.22 41.48
CA PHE A 483 -7.05 9.23 40.40
C PHE A 483 -7.11 7.79 40.96
N PRO A 484 -7.84 6.88 40.30
CA PRO A 484 -7.95 5.50 40.75
C PRO A 484 -6.59 4.83 40.91
N ALA A 485 -6.38 4.18 42.06
CA ALA A 485 -5.12 3.50 42.36
C ALA A 485 -4.86 2.29 41.44
N SER A 486 -5.92 1.67 40.90
CA SER A 486 -5.91 0.54 39.98
C SER A 486 -5.43 0.87 38.56
N LEU A 487 -5.11 2.14 38.27
CA LEU A 487 -4.83 2.59 36.91
C LEU A 487 -3.51 1.98 36.39
N LYS A 488 -3.60 1.23 35.28
CA LYS A 488 -2.47 0.54 34.63
C LYS A 488 -1.97 1.28 33.41
N TRP A 489 -2.88 1.94 32.68
CA TRP A 489 -2.57 2.73 31.49
C TRP A 489 -3.24 4.10 31.56
N LEU A 490 -2.41 5.13 31.39
CA LEU A 490 -2.86 6.51 31.24
C LEU A 490 -2.30 7.07 29.93
N GLN A 491 -3.21 7.40 29.01
CA GLN A 491 -2.89 8.18 27.83
C GLN A 491 -3.52 9.57 27.92
N TRP A 492 -2.68 10.59 27.93
CA TRP A 492 -3.08 11.98 27.98
C TRP A 492 -2.30 12.78 26.95
N LYS A 493 -2.61 12.51 25.68
CA LYS A 493 -1.98 13.25 24.58
C LYS A 493 -2.35 14.72 24.64
N ASN A 494 -1.41 15.59 24.29
CA ASN A 494 -1.61 17.03 24.32
C ASN A 494 -2.10 17.53 25.70
N CYS A 495 -1.49 17.00 26.76
CA CYS A 495 -1.75 17.40 28.14
C CYS A 495 -1.46 18.91 28.30
N PRO A 496 -2.41 19.70 28.84
CA PRO A 496 -2.23 21.15 29.01
C PRO A 496 -1.32 21.51 30.19
N LEU A 497 -0.92 20.52 31.01
CA LEU A 497 -0.04 20.76 32.15
C LEU A 497 1.39 21.03 31.68
N GLU A 498 2.00 22.10 32.20
CA GLU A 498 3.43 22.33 32.00
C GLU A 498 4.29 21.34 32.80
N ASN A 499 3.81 20.92 33.97
CA ASN A 499 4.51 19.98 34.84
C ASN A 499 3.49 19.01 35.45
N LEU A 500 3.83 17.71 35.50
CA LEU A 500 3.02 16.76 36.23
C LEU A 500 3.11 17.03 37.74
N PRO A 501 1.97 17.13 38.44
CA PRO A 501 1.94 17.51 39.85
C PRO A 501 2.53 16.41 40.74
N SER A 502 3.20 16.82 41.81
CA SER A 502 3.89 15.92 42.74
C SER A 502 2.97 15.06 43.60
N ASP A 503 1.68 15.42 43.72
CA ASP A 503 0.67 14.64 44.46
C ASP A 503 0.13 13.44 43.67
N TYR A 504 0.48 13.32 42.38
CA TYR A 504 0.17 12.17 41.55
C TYR A 504 1.27 11.11 41.65
N ALA A 505 1.04 10.08 42.47
CA ALA A 505 1.94 8.94 42.66
C ALA A 505 1.21 7.62 42.35
N PRO A 506 0.99 7.27 41.08
CA PRO A 506 0.27 6.05 40.74
C PRO A 506 1.19 4.84 40.89
N HIS A 507 1.01 4.01 41.92
CA HIS A 507 1.93 2.91 42.23
C HIS A 507 1.77 1.70 41.29
N GLU A 508 0.61 1.57 40.63
CA GLU A 508 0.26 0.46 39.75
C GLU A 508 0.41 0.77 38.25
N LEU A 509 0.75 2.01 37.90
CA LEU A 509 0.83 2.45 36.52
C LEU A 509 1.98 1.76 35.80
N ALA A 510 1.66 1.07 34.71
CA ALA A 510 2.60 0.34 33.87
C ALA A 510 2.93 1.12 32.58
N VAL A 511 1.96 1.84 32.01
CA VAL A 511 2.14 2.60 30.77
C VAL A 511 1.67 4.04 30.95
N LEU A 512 2.58 4.99 30.74
CA LEU A 512 2.31 6.42 30.75
C LEU A 512 2.61 7.01 29.37
N ASP A 513 1.58 7.53 28.70
CA ASP A 513 1.70 8.24 27.43
C ASP A 513 1.25 9.70 27.62
N LEU A 514 2.21 10.62 27.52
CA LEU A 514 1.99 12.06 27.53
C LEU A 514 2.41 12.69 26.21
N SER A 515 2.34 11.94 25.12
CA SER A 515 2.82 12.37 23.82
C SER A 515 2.15 13.66 23.34
N GLU A 516 2.88 14.42 22.52
CA GLU A 516 2.41 15.66 21.90
C GLU A 516 2.02 16.74 22.92
N SER A 517 2.56 16.67 24.15
CA SER A 517 2.23 17.59 25.25
C SER A 517 3.21 18.75 25.41
N GLY A 518 2.75 19.85 26.02
CA GLY A 518 3.58 21.01 26.35
C GLY A 518 4.45 20.84 27.60
N ILE A 519 4.66 19.60 28.06
CA ILE A 519 5.31 19.31 29.34
C ILE A 519 6.78 19.74 29.30
N GLN A 520 7.18 20.53 30.30
CA GLN A 520 8.56 20.94 30.53
C GLN A 520 9.30 19.97 31.44
N ARG A 521 8.61 19.42 32.46
CA ARG A 521 9.18 18.48 33.43
C ARG A 521 8.19 17.39 33.83
N VAL A 522 8.67 16.15 33.81
CA VAL A 522 7.95 14.99 34.32
C VAL A 522 8.48 14.69 35.72
N TRP A 523 7.67 15.01 36.75
CA TRP A 523 7.99 14.92 38.17
C TRP A 523 9.17 15.83 38.63
N GLY A 524 8.97 16.58 39.71
CA GLY A 524 9.99 17.51 40.24
C GLY A 524 11.24 16.78 40.77
N TRP A 525 12.42 17.39 40.64
CA TRP A 525 13.76 16.87 41.03
C TRP A 525 13.95 16.56 42.54
N THR A 526 12.87 16.49 43.32
CA THR A 526 12.88 16.21 44.75
C THR A 526 12.10 14.92 45.01
N SER A 527 12.84 13.81 45.16
CA SER A 527 12.46 12.55 45.84
C SER A 527 10.99 12.08 45.80
N ASN A 528 10.26 12.27 44.70
CA ASN A 528 8.93 11.70 44.55
C ASN A 528 9.08 10.29 44.00
N LYS A 529 8.68 9.31 44.82
CA LYS A 529 8.69 7.87 44.49
C LYS A 529 7.84 7.66 43.24
N VAL A 530 8.48 7.51 42.08
CA VAL A 530 7.82 7.09 40.84
C VAL A 530 7.31 5.65 41.01
N SER A 531 6.25 5.29 40.28
CA SER A 531 5.74 3.92 40.17
C SER A 531 6.88 2.92 39.97
N GLU A 532 7.05 1.96 40.89
CA GLU A 532 8.01 0.86 40.71
C GLU A 532 7.61 -0.06 39.54
N ASN A 533 6.34 -0.02 39.13
CA ASN A 533 5.74 -0.86 38.10
C ASN A 533 5.75 -0.22 36.71
N LEU A 534 6.26 1.00 36.54
CA LEU A 534 6.26 1.67 35.24
C LEU A 534 7.17 0.91 34.25
N MET A 535 6.57 0.41 33.18
CA MET A 535 7.22 -0.35 32.11
C MET A 535 7.45 0.49 30.86
N VAL A 536 6.51 1.35 30.50
CA VAL A 536 6.57 2.17 29.30
C VAL A 536 6.31 3.64 29.64
N MET A 537 7.22 4.50 29.19
CA MET A 537 7.05 5.95 29.27
C MET A 537 7.19 6.55 27.87
N ASN A 538 6.07 7.04 27.32
CA ASN A 538 6.01 7.68 26.01
C ASN A 538 5.85 9.19 26.18
N LEU A 539 6.91 9.92 25.82
CA LEU A 539 7.01 11.38 25.84
C LEU A 539 7.28 11.93 24.44
N ARG A 540 6.97 11.19 23.37
CA ARG A 540 7.18 11.67 22.00
C ARG A 540 6.52 13.03 21.80
N HIS A 541 7.15 13.90 21.02
CA HIS A 541 6.65 15.22 20.68
C HIS A 541 6.33 16.08 21.93
N CYS A 542 7.03 15.87 23.05
CA CYS A 542 7.02 16.82 24.16
C CYS A 542 7.99 17.97 23.87
N TYR A 543 7.58 18.90 22.99
CA TYR A 543 8.45 19.94 22.43
C TYR A 543 9.09 20.87 23.46
N ASN A 544 8.49 20.98 24.65
CA ASN A 544 8.96 21.81 25.75
C ASN A 544 9.86 21.09 26.77
N LEU A 545 10.04 19.77 26.64
CA LEU A 545 10.82 18.98 27.57
C LEU A 545 12.31 19.36 27.46
N VAL A 546 12.91 19.85 28.54
CA VAL A 546 14.30 20.35 28.53
C VAL A 546 15.31 19.30 28.98
N ALA A 547 14.91 18.42 29.91
CA ALA A 547 15.74 17.37 30.49
C ALA A 547 14.89 16.13 30.80
N SER A 548 15.50 14.94 30.74
CA SER A 548 14.81 13.71 31.14
C SER A 548 14.58 13.65 32.66
N PRO A 549 13.55 12.91 33.13
CA PRO A 549 13.30 12.73 34.57
C PRO A 549 14.38 11.86 35.25
N ASP A 550 14.43 11.90 36.58
CA ASP A 550 15.16 10.91 37.36
C ASP A 550 14.43 9.56 37.30
N LEU A 551 15.14 8.53 36.83
CA LEU A 551 14.64 7.17 36.63
C LEU A 551 15.12 6.19 37.71
N SER A 552 15.78 6.69 38.77
CA SER A 552 16.35 5.86 39.83
C SER A 552 15.35 4.93 40.54
N SER A 553 14.08 5.34 40.63
CA SER A 553 12.99 4.53 41.21
C SER A 553 12.26 3.62 40.22
N CYS A 554 12.47 3.77 38.90
CA CYS A 554 11.76 3.01 37.86
C CYS A 554 12.40 1.62 37.66
N LYS A 555 12.11 0.67 38.55
CA LYS A 555 12.73 -0.66 38.56
C LYS A 555 12.27 -1.60 37.44
N SER A 556 11.12 -1.31 36.81
CA SER A 556 10.49 -2.18 35.80
C SER A 556 10.49 -1.59 34.39
N LEU A 557 11.20 -0.47 34.16
CA LEU A 557 11.13 0.28 32.90
C LEU A 557 11.75 -0.51 31.75
N GLU A 558 10.95 -0.84 30.74
CA GLU A 558 11.34 -1.61 29.54
C GLU A 558 11.44 -0.70 28.30
N LYS A 559 10.60 0.33 28.16
CA LYS A 559 10.59 1.22 26.99
C LYS A 559 10.52 2.70 27.38
N LEU A 560 11.34 3.51 26.73
CA LEU A 560 11.39 4.95 26.92
C LEU A 560 11.45 5.66 25.56
N ASP A 561 10.47 6.51 25.28
CA ASP A 561 10.36 7.23 24.01
C ASP A 561 10.33 8.74 24.22
N PHE A 562 11.31 9.43 23.63
CA PHE A 562 11.47 10.88 23.59
C PHE A 562 11.43 11.44 22.16
N GLU A 563 10.96 10.67 21.17
CA GLU A 563 11.00 11.06 19.77
C GLU A 563 10.44 12.48 19.56
N GLY A 564 11.16 13.37 18.89
CA GLY A 564 10.72 14.73 18.59
C GLY A 564 10.66 15.67 19.80
N CYS A 565 11.31 15.34 20.93
CA CYS A 565 11.54 16.28 22.03
C CYS A 565 12.63 17.31 21.65
N ILE A 566 12.28 18.27 20.81
CA ILE A 566 13.25 19.19 20.18
C ILE A 566 14.03 20.08 21.15
N ARG A 567 13.52 20.37 22.36
CA ARG A 567 14.21 21.17 23.40
C ARG A 567 14.99 20.33 24.40
N LEU A 568 15.00 19.01 24.26
CA LEU A 568 15.72 18.12 25.15
C LEU A 568 17.22 18.31 24.95
N THR A 569 17.90 18.83 25.96
CA THR A 569 19.34 19.14 25.89
C THR A 569 20.21 18.09 26.58
N LYS A 570 19.67 17.48 27.65
CA LYS A 570 20.39 16.57 28.54
C LYS A 570 19.54 15.38 28.95
N ILE A 571 20.17 14.22 29.04
CA ILE A 571 19.61 13.02 29.63
C ILE A 571 20.18 12.84 31.04
N HIS A 572 19.31 12.55 32.00
CA HIS A 572 19.69 12.36 33.39
C HIS A 572 20.57 11.10 33.55
N LYS A 573 21.63 11.22 34.36
CA LYS A 573 22.61 10.15 34.60
C LYS A 573 22.02 8.84 35.11
N SER A 574 20.85 8.87 35.73
CA SER A 574 20.16 7.66 36.21
C SER A 574 19.82 6.69 35.08
N LEU A 575 19.64 7.17 33.84
CA LEU A 575 19.35 6.31 32.69
C LEU A 575 20.43 5.23 32.51
N GLY A 576 21.70 5.59 32.69
CA GLY A 576 22.83 4.67 32.61
C GLY A 576 22.76 3.48 33.58
N ASN A 577 21.99 3.61 34.66
CA ASN A 577 21.82 2.59 35.70
C ASN A 577 20.57 1.70 35.52
N VAL A 578 19.73 1.94 34.51
CA VAL A 578 18.46 1.20 34.32
C VAL A 578 18.73 -0.19 33.74
N ARG A 579 18.59 -1.23 34.55
CA ARG A 579 18.94 -2.62 34.17
C ARG A 579 17.87 -3.35 33.36
N THR A 580 16.66 -2.82 33.28
CA THR A 580 15.50 -3.45 32.63
C THR A 580 15.20 -2.93 31.24
N LEU A 581 15.80 -1.80 30.84
CA LEU A 581 15.46 -1.10 29.60
C LEU A 581 15.80 -1.96 28.38
N LEU A 582 14.81 -2.13 27.49
CA LEU A 582 14.89 -2.87 26.23
C LEU A 582 14.93 -1.92 25.02
N GLN A 583 14.22 -0.79 25.09
CA GLN A 583 14.13 0.17 23.99
C GLN A 583 14.29 1.62 24.45
N LEU A 584 15.10 2.37 23.73
CA LEU A 584 15.28 3.81 23.92
C LEU A 584 15.20 4.54 22.58
N ASN A 585 14.20 5.41 22.44
CA ASN A 585 14.00 6.23 21.25
C ASN A 585 14.23 7.71 21.59
N LEU A 586 15.21 8.32 20.93
CA LEU A 586 15.57 9.74 21.03
C LEU A 586 15.57 10.40 19.64
N ASN A 587 14.88 9.80 18.66
CA ASN A 587 14.81 10.33 17.30
C ASN A 587 14.38 11.80 17.30
N ASN A 588 14.98 12.66 16.47
CA ASN A 588 14.59 14.06 16.31
C ASN A 588 14.68 14.91 17.61
N CYS A 589 15.57 14.51 18.55
CA CYS A 589 15.98 15.34 19.68
C CYS A 589 17.10 16.31 19.27
N ASN A 590 16.76 17.32 18.45
CA ASN A 590 17.74 18.15 17.74
C ASN A 590 18.73 18.90 18.66
N ASN A 591 18.32 19.29 19.86
CA ASN A 591 19.15 20.02 20.82
C ASN A 591 19.90 19.12 21.80
N LEU A 592 19.82 17.80 21.66
CA LEU A 592 20.55 16.87 22.52
C LEU A 592 22.05 17.01 22.27
N VAL A 593 22.79 17.43 23.30
CA VAL A 593 24.24 17.65 23.21
C VAL A 593 25.02 16.46 23.73
N GLU A 594 24.56 15.87 24.84
CA GLU A 594 25.25 14.81 25.56
C GLU A 594 24.34 13.62 25.86
N PHE A 595 24.85 12.43 25.59
CA PHE A 595 24.29 11.17 26.10
C PHE A 595 25.03 10.79 27.40
N PRO A 596 24.43 10.05 28.35
CA PRO A 596 25.09 9.68 29.59
C PRO A 596 26.44 8.98 29.35
N SER A 597 27.48 9.41 30.07
CA SER A 597 28.85 8.90 29.89
C SER A 597 29.09 7.53 30.51
N ASP A 598 28.22 7.09 31.42
CA ASP A 598 28.20 5.75 32.00
C ASP A 598 26.92 5.06 31.53
N VAL A 599 27.07 3.97 30.79
CA VAL A 599 25.97 3.14 30.26
C VAL A 599 26.07 1.70 30.73
N SER A 600 26.88 1.44 31.76
CA SER A 600 27.21 0.10 32.24
C SER A 600 26.02 -0.72 32.78
N GLY A 601 24.91 -0.04 33.12
CA GLY A 601 23.66 -0.65 33.55
C GLY A 601 22.73 -1.09 32.41
N LEU A 602 22.89 -0.53 31.18
CA LEU A 602 22.00 -0.75 30.02
C LEU A 602 22.25 -2.10 29.30
N ARG A 603 22.46 -3.18 30.06
CA ARG A 603 22.86 -4.51 29.55
C ARG A 603 21.75 -5.25 28.79
N ARG A 604 20.49 -4.93 29.07
CA ARG A 604 19.32 -5.53 28.40
C ARG A 604 18.84 -4.72 27.20
N LEU A 605 19.42 -3.55 26.92
CA LEU A 605 18.99 -2.68 25.84
C LEU A 605 19.17 -3.39 24.51
N GLN A 606 18.09 -3.49 23.73
CA GLN A 606 18.07 -4.14 22.41
C GLN A 606 18.04 -3.10 21.30
N ASN A 607 17.26 -2.02 21.47
CA ASN A 607 17.06 -1.00 20.44
C ASN A 607 17.45 0.39 20.96
N LEU A 608 18.39 1.03 20.28
CA LEU A 608 18.83 2.40 20.55
C LEU A 608 18.71 3.26 19.28
N ILE A 609 17.80 4.23 19.31
CA ILE A 609 17.56 5.17 18.21
C ILE A 609 17.96 6.58 18.66
N LEU A 610 18.99 7.14 18.03
CA LEU A 610 19.50 8.51 18.25
C LEU A 610 19.43 9.36 16.97
N SER A 611 18.62 8.93 15.98
CA SER A 611 18.53 9.59 14.69
C SER A 611 18.11 11.06 14.79
N ASN A 612 18.58 11.91 13.87
CA ASN A 612 18.31 13.35 13.84
C ASN A 612 18.72 14.09 15.13
N CYS A 613 19.62 13.55 15.97
CA CYS A 613 20.23 14.32 17.07
C CYS A 613 21.37 15.20 16.53
N LEU A 614 21.01 16.33 15.91
CA LEU A 614 21.92 17.19 15.13
C LEU A 614 23.11 17.77 15.92
N ASN A 615 23.00 17.87 17.25
CA ASN A 615 24.05 18.42 18.12
C ASN A 615 24.84 17.35 18.90
N LEU A 616 24.47 16.07 18.77
CA LEU A 616 25.15 14.98 19.45
C LEU A 616 26.48 14.68 18.74
N LYS A 617 27.60 15.00 19.39
CA LYS A 617 28.94 14.92 18.79
C LYS A 617 29.67 13.60 19.05
N GLU A 618 29.32 12.90 20.13
CA GLU A 618 30.05 11.73 20.59
C GLU A 618 29.08 10.68 21.18
N LEU A 619 29.46 9.41 21.06
CA LEU A 619 28.84 8.29 21.78
C LEU A 619 29.65 7.95 23.03
N PRO A 620 29.03 7.35 24.05
CA PRO A 620 29.73 6.94 25.28
C PRO A 620 30.86 5.95 24.98
N GLN A 621 32.03 6.15 25.61
CA GLN A 621 33.22 5.33 25.39
C GLN A 621 33.04 3.87 25.83
N ASP A 622 32.08 3.60 26.73
CA ASP A 622 31.71 2.29 27.26
C ASP A 622 30.44 1.71 26.61
N ILE A 623 30.01 2.19 25.42
CA ILE A 623 28.84 1.67 24.69
C ILE A 623 28.85 0.15 24.50
N GLY A 624 30.04 -0.46 24.41
CA GLY A 624 30.22 -1.91 24.37
C GLY A 624 29.70 -2.68 25.60
N SER A 625 29.26 -2.00 26.66
CA SER A 625 28.59 -2.60 27.83
C SER A 625 27.14 -3.01 27.56
N MET A 626 26.53 -2.52 26.47
CA MET A 626 25.17 -2.88 26.04
C MET A 626 25.17 -4.21 25.28
N ASP A 627 25.63 -5.29 25.90
CA ASP A 627 25.89 -6.60 25.27
C ASP A 627 24.67 -7.31 24.65
N SER A 628 23.45 -6.82 24.92
CA SER A 628 22.21 -7.29 24.29
C SER A 628 21.73 -6.43 23.11
N LEU A 629 22.47 -5.39 22.72
CA LEU A 629 22.05 -4.46 21.67
C LEU A 629 21.97 -5.16 20.31
N LYS A 630 20.80 -5.07 19.68
CA LYS A 630 20.48 -5.62 18.36
C LYS A 630 20.39 -4.54 17.29
N GLU A 631 19.84 -3.37 17.63
CA GLU A 631 19.68 -2.25 16.70
C GLU A 631 20.31 -0.97 17.24
N LEU A 632 21.20 -0.38 16.45
CA LEU A 632 21.77 0.94 16.69
C LEU A 632 21.55 1.83 15.46
N VAL A 633 20.71 2.86 15.62
CA VAL A 633 20.36 3.80 14.56
C VAL A 633 20.77 5.21 14.98
N ILE A 634 21.78 5.78 14.33
CA ILE A 634 22.35 7.10 14.68
C ILE A 634 22.36 8.05 13.47
N ASP A 635 21.36 7.91 12.60
CA ASP A 635 21.25 8.65 11.35
C ASP A 635 21.24 10.16 11.59
N LYS A 636 21.83 10.95 10.69
CA LYS A 636 21.81 12.42 10.70
C LYS A 636 22.25 13.01 12.05
N THR A 637 23.31 12.47 12.64
CA THR A 637 23.94 13.00 13.86
C THR A 637 25.21 13.79 13.55
N ALA A 638 25.70 14.58 14.52
CA ALA A 638 26.99 15.26 14.44
C ALA A 638 28.18 14.39 14.91
N ILE A 639 27.97 13.08 15.06
CA ILE A 639 28.99 12.14 15.50
C ILE A 639 30.12 12.12 14.48
N SER A 640 31.34 12.39 14.94
CA SER A 640 32.53 12.43 14.08
C SER A 640 33.31 11.11 14.07
N MET A 641 33.19 10.30 15.13
CA MET A 641 33.91 9.05 15.30
C MET A 641 33.14 8.07 16.18
N LEU A 642 33.18 6.78 15.81
CA LEU A 642 32.59 5.69 16.59
C LEU A 642 33.58 5.17 17.65
N PRO A 643 33.14 4.94 18.91
CA PRO A 643 34.03 4.53 19.99
C PRO A 643 34.54 3.10 19.82
N GLN A 644 35.77 2.83 20.30
CA GLN A 644 36.43 1.53 20.11
C GLN A 644 35.72 0.35 20.80
N SER A 645 34.91 0.62 21.82
CA SER A 645 34.10 -0.40 22.51
C SER A 645 32.86 -0.85 21.73
N LEU A 646 32.40 -0.08 20.74
CA LEU A 646 31.23 -0.43 19.89
C LEU A 646 31.40 -1.80 19.23
N TYR A 647 32.63 -2.14 18.84
CA TYR A 647 32.98 -3.41 18.21
C TYR A 647 32.98 -4.62 19.17
N ARG A 648 32.55 -4.43 20.43
CA ARG A 648 32.24 -5.53 21.38
C ARG A 648 30.78 -5.98 21.31
N LEU A 649 29.93 -5.25 20.59
CA LEU A 649 28.50 -5.54 20.46
C LEU A 649 28.25 -6.68 19.46
N THR A 650 28.67 -7.89 19.83
CA THR A 650 28.64 -9.05 18.91
C THR A 650 27.23 -9.51 18.56
N LYS A 651 26.19 -9.10 19.30
CA LYS A 651 24.77 -9.38 19.01
C LYS A 651 24.10 -8.32 18.13
N LEU A 652 24.83 -7.28 17.70
CA LEU A 652 24.26 -6.21 16.88
C LEU A 652 23.87 -6.74 15.50
N GLU A 653 22.59 -6.64 15.17
CA GLU A 653 21.98 -7.10 13.91
C GLU A 653 21.84 -5.95 12.91
N LYS A 654 21.65 -4.71 13.38
CA LYS A 654 21.47 -3.52 12.52
C LYS A 654 22.29 -2.33 13.01
N LEU A 655 23.06 -1.75 12.09
CA LEU A 655 23.80 -0.52 12.27
C LEU A 655 23.45 0.46 11.14
N SER A 656 22.90 1.62 11.51
CA SER A 656 22.51 2.67 10.57
C SER A 656 23.19 3.99 10.90
N LEU A 657 23.95 4.52 9.93
CA LEU A 657 24.70 5.78 9.98
C LEU A 657 24.28 6.73 8.84
N ASN A 658 23.03 6.67 8.41
CA ASN A 658 22.56 7.40 7.24
C ASN A 658 22.62 8.92 7.46
N GLY A 659 23.07 9.69 6.49
CA GLY A 659 23.15 11.15 6.59
C GLY A 659 24.16 11.66 7.61
N CYS A 660 25.06 10.81 8.13
CA CYS A 660 26.12 11.22 9.04
C CYS A 660 27.24 11.93 8.26
N LYS A 661 27.25 13.27 8.32
CA LYS A 661 28.14 14.11 7.51
C LYS A 661 29.57 14.25 8.07
N PHE A 662 29.81 13.79 9.30
CA PHE A 662 31.10 13.94 9.98
C PHE A 662 31.87 12.63 10.13
N ILE A 663 31.23 11.47 9.92
CA ILE A 663 31.88 10.16 9.93
C ILE A 663 32.57 9.96 8.58
N LYS A 664 33.87 10.25 8.52
CA LYS A 664 34.69 10.09 7.30
C LYS A 664 35.24 8.69 7.10
N ARG A 665 35.53 7.97 8.19
CA ARG A 665 36.14 6.63 8.14
C ARG A 665 35.47 5.71 9.15
N LEU A 666 35.31 4.45 8.75
CA LEU A 666 34.94 3.35 9.64
C LEU A 666 36.23 2.59 10.02
N PRO A 667 36.41 2.21 11.29
CA PRO A 667 37.65 1.56 11.71
C PRO A 667 37.71 0.08 11.31
N GLU A 668 38.92 -0.46 11.21
CA GLU A 668 39.19 -1.85 10.80
C GLU A 668 38.61 -2.95 11.70
N ARG A 669 38.08 -2.58 12.89
CA ARG A 669 37.42 -3.55 13.77
C ARG A 669 35.92 -3.69 13.49
N LEU A 670 35.38 -3.02 12.46
CA LEU A 670 33.98 -3.15 12.05
C LEU A 670 33.58 -4.61 11.81
N GLY A 671 34.49 -5.41 11.23
CA GLY A 671 34.31 -6.84 10.97
C GLY A 671 34.06 -7.71 12.22
N ASN A 672 34.23 -7.20 13.44
CA ASN A 672 33.94 -7.92 14.69
C ASN A 672 32.44 -8.03 14.99
N LEU A 673 31.58 -7.26 14.31
CA LEU A 673 30.13 -7.28 14.48
C LEU A 673 29.52 -8.48 13.74
N ILE A 674 29.88 -9.69 14.16
CA ILE A 674 29.60 -10.93 13.44
C ILE A 674 28.10 -11.26 13.25
N SER A 675 27.22 -10.72 14.08
CA SER A 675 25.76 -10.88 13.95
C SER A 675 25.10 -9.82 13.05
N LEU A 676 25.87 -8.89 12.46
CA LEU A 676 25.32 -7.79 11.69
C LEU A 676 24.68 -8.30 10.41
N LYS A 677 23.38 -8.02 10.25
CA LYS A 677 22.55 -8.32 9.07
C LYS A 677 22.34 -7.11 8.18
N VAL A 678 22.24 -5.91 8.77
CA VAL A 678 21.98 -4.67 8.03
C VAL A 678 23.04 -3.61 8.37
N LEU A 679 23.75 -3.15 7.34
CA LEU A 679 24.66 -2.00 7.42
C LEU A 679 24.21 -0.93 6.41
N SER A 680 23.73 0.20 6.94
CA SER A 680 23.21 1.32 6.15
C SER A 680 24.05 2.58 6.38
N LEU A 681 24.63 3.12 5.31
CA LEU A 681 25.54 4.28 5.31
C LEU A 681 25.06 5.37 4.34
N ASN A 682 23.79 5.36 3.96
CA ASN A 682 23.23 6.19 2.90
C ASN A 682 23.44 7.68 3.16
N HIS A 683 23.87 8.44 2.15
CA HIS A 683 24.17 9.87 2.25
C HIS A 683 25.17 10.23 3.37
N SER A 684 26.00 9.28 3.81
CA SER A 684 27.08 9.55 4.75
C SER A 684 28.30 10.16 4.04
N ALA A 685 29.21 10.73 4.83
CA ALA A 685 30.48 11.29 4.36
C ALA A 685 31.63 10.26 4.38
N VAL A 686 31.31 8.96 4.44
CA VAL A 686 32.33 7.90 4.45
C VAL A 686 33.13 7.96 3.15
N GLU A 687 34.46 8.00 3.28
CA GLU A 687 35.39 8.08 2.15
C GLU A 687 35.69 6.68 1.58
N GLU A 688 35.78 5.67 2.44
CA GLU A 688 36.11 4.29 2.08
C GLU A 688 35.46 3.27 3.01
N LEU A 689 35.19 2.06 2.48
CA LEU A 689 34.82 0.90 3.28
C LEU A 689 36.07 0.12 3.70
N PRO A 690 36.26 -0.20 4.98
CA PRO A 690 37.42 -0.96 5.44
C PRO A 690 37.38 -2.39 4.93
N GLY A 691 38.54 -3.01 4.68
CA GLY A 691 38.63 -4.37 4.17
C GLY A 691 37.97 -5.41 5.09
N SER A 692 37.98 -5.14 6.40
CA SER A 692 37.27 -5.91 7.44
C SER A 692 35.76 -6.01 7.26
N VAL A 693 35.11 -5.21 6.39
CA VAL A 693 33.69 -5.38 6.04
C VAL A 693 33.40 -6.80 5.54
N GLY A 694 34.36 -7.44 4.85
CA GLY A 694 34.23 -8.82 4.37
C GLY A 694 34.13 -9.87 5.48
N SER A 695 34.42 -9.55 6.73
CA SER A 695 34.25 -10.47 7.87
C SER A 695 32.80 -10.60 8.35
N LEU A 696 31.89 -9.73 7.88
CA LEU A 696 30.49 -9.70 8.26
C LEU A 696 29.68 -10.80 7.52
N SER A 697 29.97 -12.06 7.82
CA SER A 697 29.41 -13.23 7.12
C SER A 697 27.87 -13.34 7.16
N ASN A 698 27.21 -12.77 8.17
CA ASN A 698 25.75 -12.74 8.30
C ASN A 698 25.09 -11.50 7.67
N LEU A 699 25.86 -10.63 6.99
CA LEU A 699 25.33 -9.40 6.41
C LEU A 699 24.39 -9.73 5.24
N GLU A 700 23.12 -9.34 5.36
CA GLU A 700 22.05 -9.54 4.39
C GLU A 700 21.82 -8.30 3.52
N GLU A 701 21.97 -7.10 4.10
CA GLU A 701 21.81 -5.81 3.42
C GLU A 701 23.00 -4.88 3.66
N LEU A 702 23.61 -4.42 2.57
CA LEU A 702 24.60 -3.34 2.56
C LEU A 702 24.09 -2.19 1.68
N SER A 703 23.98 -1.01 2.27
CA SER A 703 23.48 0.19 1.57
C SER A 703 24.44 1.36 1.72
N LEU A 704 24.91 1.89 0.59
CA LEU A 704 25.81 3.03 0.44
C LEU A 704 25.16 4.14 -0.40
N MET A 705 23.84 4.13 -0.54
CA MET A 705 23.12 5.03 -1.46
C MET A 705 23.45 6.50 -1.19
N GLY A 706 23.89 7.22 -2.22
CA GLY A 706 24.14 8.66 -2.19
C GLY A 706 25.37 9.06 -1.39
N CYS A 707 26.28 8.13 -1.07
CA CYS A 707 27.58 8.46 -0.47
C CYS A 707 28.44 9.21 -1.48
N GLN A 708 28.68 10.50 -1.26
CA GLN A 708 29.36 11.36 -2.24
C GLN A 708 30.89 11.20 -2.29
N SER A 709 31.48 10.41 -1.39
CA SER A 709 32.94 10.26 -1.26
C SER A 709 33.44 8.83 -1.49
N VAL A 710 32.56 7.82 -1.45
CA VAL A 710 32.93 6.43 -1.72
C VAL A 710 33.10 6.23 -3.22
N THR A 711 34.33 5.99 -3.67
CA THR A 711 34.65 5.82 -5.10
C THR A 711 34.93 4.38 -5.51
N THR A 712 35.23 3.49 -4.55
CA THR A 712 35.56 2.09 -4.77
C THR A 712 34.89 1.19 -3.74
N ILE A 713 34.68 -0.07 -4.10
CA ILE A 713 34.19 -1.14 -3.19
C ILE A 713 35.32 -2.16 -3.02
N PRO A 714 35.64 -2.60 -1.79
CA PRO A 714 36.76 -3.49 -1.54
C PRO A 714 36.53 -4.91 -2.09
N GLU A 715 37.59 -5.57 -2.55
CA GLU A 715 37.57 -6.98 -3.02
C GLU A 715 37.17 -7.99 -1.94
N SER A 716 37.25 -7.60 -0.66
CA SER A 716 36.78 -8.42 0.47
C SER A 716 35.25 -8.64 0.47
N ILE A 717 34.48 -7.90 -0.34
CA ILE A 717 33.02 -8.08 -0.51
C ILE A 717 32.66 -9.53 -0.90
N ARG A 718 33.55 -10.27 -1.58
CA ARG A 718 33.35 -11.70 -1.92
C ARG A 718 33.04 -12.59 -0.71
N ASN A 719 33.46 -12.18 0.48
CA ASN A 719 33.30 -12.96 1.71
C ASN A 719 31.93 -12.78 2.37
N LEU A 720 31.07 -11.88 1.87
CA LEU A 720 29.72 -11.64 2.39
C LEU A 720 28.75 -12.73 1.92
N GLN A 721 28.87 -13.92 2.51
CA GLN A 721 28.16 -15.12 2.09
C GLN A 721 26.64 -15.10 2.36
N SER A 722 26.10 -14.07 3.04
CA SER A 722 24.65 -13.93 3.28
C SER A 722 24.03 -12.74 2.55
N LEU A 723 24.81 -11.98 1.76
CA LEU A 723 24.37 -10.71 1.20
C LEU A 723 23.28 -10.93 0.13
N MET A 724 22.08 -10.44 0.42
CA MET A 724 20.92 -10.52 -0.48
C MET A 724 20.65 -9.21 -1.20
N LYS A 725 20.90 -8.08 -0.54
CA LYS A 725 20.65 -6.75 -1.08
C LYS A 725 21.90 -5.88 -1.00
N PHE A 726 22.32 -5.36 -2.14
CA PHE A 726 23.42 -4.41 -2.22
C PHE A 726 22.97 -3.16 -2.99
N SER A 727 23.05 -2.00 -2.33
CA SER A 727 22.67 -0.73 -2.93
C SER A 727 23.80 0.29 -2.85
N ILE A 728 24.13 0.86 -3.99
CA ILE A 728 25.14 1.90 -4.16
C ILE A 728 24.59 3.13 -4.92
N ASN A 729 23.27 3.21 -5.07
CA ASN A 729 22.60 4.21 -5.90
C ASN A 729 23.11 5.65 -5.66
N GLY A 730 23.40 6.41 -6.71
CA GLY A 730 23.81 7.82 -6.60
C GLY A 730 25.20 8.03 -5.96
N SER A 731 26.03 7.00 -5.85
CA SER A 731 27.41 7.10 -5.37
C SER A 731 28.38 7.26 -6.54
N PRO A 732 29.53 7.95 -6.37
CA PRO A 732 30.47 8.21 -7.45
C PRO A 732 31.42 7.02 -7.70
N ILE A 733 30.87 5.81 -7.68
CA ILE A 733 31.64 4.58 -7.91
C ILE A 733 32.02 4.50 -9.38
N LYS A 734 33.32 4.31 -9.63
CA LYS A 734 33.87 4.26 -10.99
C LYS A 734 33.75 2.87 -11.61
N GLU A 735 33.95 1.84 -10.79
CA GLU A 735 33.94 0.44 -11.20
C GLU A 735 33.43 -0.46 -10.06
N LEU A 736 32.76 -1.55 -10.42
CA LEU A 736 32.42 -2.62 -9.49
C LEU A 736 33.57 -3.64 -9.43
N PRO A 737 33.96 -4.14 -8.25
CA PRO A 737 35.05 -5.11 -8.10
C PRO A 737 34.68 -6.45 -8.71
N THR A 738 35.68 -7.20 -9.18
CA THR A 738 35.46 -8.54 -9.77
C THR A 738 34.83 -9.52 -8.77
N ALA A 739 35.11 -9.34 -7.48
CA ALA A 739 34.50 -10.05 -6.36
C ALA A 739 32.97 -10.05 -6.34
N ILE A 740 32.29 -9.06 -6.95
CA ILE A 740 30.82 -8.99 -6.93
C ILE A 740 30.18 -10.26 -7.51
N GLY A 741 30.78 -10.80 -8.56
CA GLY A 741 30.31 -12.00 -9.25
C GLY A 741 30.39 -13.31 -8.45
N SER A 742 30.99 -13.28 -7.25
CA SER A 742 31.15 -14.45 -6.39
C SER A 742 30.14 -14.48 -5.23
N LEU A 743 29.18 -13.55 -5.18
CA LEU A 743 28.16 -13.49 -4.13
C LEU A 743 27.04 -14.51 -4.40
N PRO A 744 26.90 -15.56 -3.56
CA PRO A 744 26.03 -16.69 -3.88
C PRO A 744 24.53 -16.36 -3.80
N TYR A 745 24.11 -15.48 -2.88
CA TYR A 745 22.69 -15.22 -2.60
C TYR A 745 22.24 -13.79 -2.92
N LEU A 746 23.04 -13.01 -3.66
CA LEU A 746 22.67 -11.64 -4.00
C LEU A 746 21.42 -11.64 -4.90
N LYS A 747 20.29 -11.18 -4.37
CA LYS A 747 18.99 -11.12 -5.05
C LYS A 747 18.77 -9.78 -5.76
N THR A 748 19.25 -8.68 -5.19
CA THR A 748 19.00 -7.34 -5.72
C THR A 748 20.29 -6.50 -5.70
N LEU A 749 20.66 -5.95 -6.85
CA LEU A 749 21.76 -4.99 -6.99
C LEU A 749 21.23 -3.66 -7.52
N PHE A 750 21.27 -2.63 -6.68
CA PHE A 750 20.87 -1.28 -7.02
C PHE A 750 22.11 -0.40 -7.20
N ALA A 751 22.41 -0.02 -8.45
CA ALA A 751 23.51 0.88 -8.79
C ALA A 751 23.09 2.05 -9.69
N GLY A 752 21.80 2.41 -9.69
CA GLY A 752 21.26 3.56 -10.40
C GLY A 752 21.80 4.91 -9.89
N GLY A 753 21.96 5.90 -10.75
CA GLY A 753 22.53 7.22 -10.45
C GLY A 753 24.05 7.23 -10.28
N CYS A 754 24.74 6.10 -10.46
CA CYS A 754 26.21 6.05 -10.42
C CYS A 754 26.78 6.63 -11.73
N HIS A 755 26.83 7.96 -11.85
CA HIS A 755 27.22 8.65 -13.08
C HIS A 755 28.65 8.37 -13.57
N PHE A 756 29.54 7.86 -12.71
CA PHE A 756 30.91 7.48 -13.09
C PHE A 756 31.07 6.00 -13.45
N LEU A 757 30.05 5.17 -13.18
CA LEU A 757 30.08 3.75 -13.53
C LEU A 757 29.92 3.62 -15.04
N SER A 758 31.02 3.25 -15.71
CA SER A 758 31.08 3.19 -17.17
C SER A 758 31.05 1.77 -17.73
N LYS A 759 31.36 0.76 -16.91
CA LYS A 759 31.39 -0.66 -17.29
C LYS A 759 30.99 -1.56 -16.13
N LEU A 760 30.45 -2.74 -16.45
CA LEU A 760 30.27 -3.86 -15.52
C LEU A 760 31.42 -4.87 -15.69
N PRO A 761 31.86 -5.54 -14.62
CA PRO A 761 32.85 -6.61 -14.72
C PRO A 761 32.27 -7.87 -15.36
N ASP A 762 33.06 -8.62 -16.13
CA ASP A 762 32.67 -9.91 -16.72
C ASP A 762 32.17 -10.92 -15.68
N SER A 763 32.67 -10.82 -14.43
CA SER A 763 32.23 -11.68 -13.34
C SER A 763 30.76 -11.49 -12.96
N ILE A 764 30.08 -10.43 -13.43
CA ILE A 764 28.64 -10.21 -13.17
C ILE A 764 27.78 -11.44 -13.53
N GLY A 765 28.17 -12.18 -14.58
CA GLY A 765 27.51 -13.41 -15.00
C GLY A 765 27.53 -14.56 -13.97
N GLY A 766 28.36 -14.46 -12.93
CA GLY A 766 28.45 -15.43 -11.84
C GLY A 766 27.37 -15.28 -10.76
N LEU A 767 26.58 -14.20 -10.79
CA LEU A 767 25.50 -13.97 -9.82
C LEU A 767 24.32 -14.94 -10.03
N ALA A 768 24.38 -16.09 -9.36
CA ALA A 768 23.42 -17.17 -9.55
C ALA A 768 21.99 -16.86 -9.08
N SER A 769 21.84 -16.03 -8.03
CA SER A 769 20.54 -15.74 -7.38
C SER A 769 19.96 -14.36 -7.69
N ILE A 770 20.60 -13.54 -8.54
CA ILE A 770 20.13 -12.18 -8.80
C ILE A 770 18.78 -12.22 -9.51
N SER A 771 17.80 -11.50 -8.96
CA SER A 771 16.44 -11.36 -9.45
C SER A 771 16.18 -9.98 -10.05
N GLU A 772 16.86 -8.94 -9.54
CA GLU A 772 16.68 -7.56 -9.96
C GLU A 772 18.02 -6.83 -10.04
N LEU A 773 18.29 -6.22 -11.21
CA LEU A 773 19.47 -5.41 -11.47
C LEU A 773 19.05 -4.02 -11.94
N GLU A 774 19.37 -2.99 -11.15
CA GLU A 774 19.08 -1.59 -11.47
C GLU A 774 20.38 -0.82 -11.74
N LEU A 775 20.46 -0.23 -12.93
CA LEU A 775 21.61 0.52 -13.45
C LEU A 775 21.20 1.88 -14.01
N ASP A 776 20.02 2.37 -13.62
CA ASP A 776 19.41 3.60 -14.14
C ASP A 776 20.36 4.80 -14.04
N GLY A 777 20.48 5.65 -15.05
CA GLY A 777 21.23 6.91 -15.00
C GLY A 777 22.75 6.74 -14.84
N THR A 778 23.26 5.53 -15.07
CA THR A 778 24.70 5.25 -15.13
C THR A 778 25.28 5.67 -16.48
N SER A 779 26.61 5.78 -16.55
CA SER A 779 27.34 6.08 -17.79
C SER A 779 27.78 4.81 -18.53
N ILE A 780 27.10 3.68 -18.31
CA ILE A 780 27.45 2.39 -18.92
C ILE A 780 27.38 2.52 -20.45
N SER A 781 28.50 2.22 -21.11
CA SER A 781 28.58 2.25 -22.58
C SER A 781 28.12 0.94 -23.24
N ASP A 782 28.33 -0.18 -22.54
CA ASP A 782 28.13 -1.54 -23.03
C ASP A 782 27.91 -2.51 -21.84
N LEU A 783 27.13 -3.57 -22.08
CA LEU A 783 26.96 -4.69 -21.15
C LEU A 783 27.82 -5.87 -21.62
N PRO A 784 28.51 -6.59 -20.71
CA PRO A 784 29.36 -7.73 -21.09
C PRO A 784 28.53 -8.92 -21.58
N GLU A 785 29.06 -9.75 -22.47
CA GLU A 785 28.40 -10.98 -22.96
C GLU A 785 28.07 -11.97 -21.83
N GLN A 786 28.85 -11.92 -20.74
CA GLN A 786 28.64 -12.73 -19.55
C GLN A 786 27.33 -12.40 -18.81
N ILE A 787 26.65 -11.28 -19.13
CA ILE A 787 25.31 -10.98 -18.60
C ILE A 787 24.29 -12.08 -18.92
N GLY A 788 24.49 -12.84 -20.01
CA GLY A 788 23.67 -14.02 -20.33
C GLY A 788 23.76 -15.14 -19.29
N GLY A 789 24.73 -15.09 -18.37
CA GLY A 789 24.91 -16.04 -17.27
C GLY A 789 23.94 -15.84 -16.10
N LEU A 790 23.19 -14.74 -16.05
CA LEU A 790 22.25 -14.40 -14.98
C LEU A 790 20.98 -15.27 -15.05
N LYS A 791 21.01 -16.46 -14.47
CA LYS A 791 19.93 -17.45 -14.65
C LYS A 791 18.61 -17.11 -13.93
N MET A 792 18.63 -16.33 -12.85
CA MET A 792 17.45 -16.07 -12.02
C MET A 792 16.87 -14.66 -12.18
N ILE A 793 17.49 -13.81 -13.02
CA ILE A 793 17.09 -12.42 -13.15
C ILE A 793 15.71 -12.31 -13.81
N GLN A 794 14.84 -11.53 -13.20
CA GLN A 794 13.48 -11.25 -13.64
C GLN A 794 13.35 -9.81 -14.14
N LYS A 795 14.08 -8.87 -13.51
CA LYS A 795 13.97 -7.45 -13.81
C LYS A 795 15.33 -6.82 -14.11
N LEU A 796 15.40 -6.13 -15.24
CA LEU A 796 16.57 -5.37 -15.66
C LEU A 796 16.16 -3.91 -15.92
N HIS A 797 16.69 -3.00 -15.12
CA HIS A 797 16.44 -1.56 -15.22
C HIS A 797 17.71 -0.82 -15.68
N LEU A 798 17.60 -0.11 -16.79
CA LEU A 798 18.67 0.62 -17.48
C LEU A 798 18.19 2.03 -17.88
N ARG A 799 17.27 2.64 -17.13
CA ARG A 799 16.62 3.90 -17.50
C ARG A 799 17.65 5.03 -17.59
N ASN A 800 17.58 5.90 -18.60
CA ASN A 800 18.45 7.05 -18.79
C ASN A 800 19.95 6.69 -18.87
N CYS A 801 20.29 5.46 -19.28
CA CYS A 801 21.67 5.08 -19.64
C CYS A 801 22.03 5.64 -21.02
N THR A 802 22.26 6.96 -21.09
CA THR A 802 22.44 7.69 -22.34
C THR A 802 23.72 7.33 -23.11
N SER A 803 24.70 6.68 -22.46
CA SER A 803 25.92 6.17 -23.11
C SER A 803 25.73 4.80 -23.78
N LEU A 804 24.68 4.06 -23.41
CA LEU A 804 24.42 2.71 -23.90
C LEU A 804 23.91 2.76 -25.35
N ARG A 805 24.68 2.17 -26.28
CA ARG A 805 24.38 2.22 -27.72
C ARG A 805 23.69 0.97 -28.26
N ALA A 806 23.95 -0.19 -27.66
CA ALA A 806 23.39 -1.47 -28.05
C ALA A 806 23.35 -2.44 -26.85
N LEU A 807 22.54 -3.49 -26.94
CA LEU A 807 22.53 -4.61 -26.01
C LEU A 807 23.25 -5.82 -26.65
N PRO A 808 23.98 -6.65 -25.88
CA PRO A 808 24.66 -7.85 -26.39
C PRO A 808 23.66 -8.94 -26.79
N GLU A 809 24.05 -9.84 -27.70
CA GLU A 809 23.22 -10.99 -28.11
C GLU A 809 22.99 -11.98 -26.95
N ALA A 810 23.87 -12.01 -25.95
CA ALA A 810 23.67 -12.79 -24.73
C ALA A 810 22.41 -12.40 -23.93
N ILE A 811 21.81 -11.21 -24.13
CA ILE A 811 20.58 -10.82 -23.44
C ILE A 811 19.44 -11.83 -23.70
N GLY A 812 19.37 -12.40 -24.91
CA GLY A 812 18.38 -13.42 -25.25
C GLY A 812 18.62 -14.79 -24.63
N MET A 813 19.69 -14.98 -23.85
CA MET A 813 19.92 -16.18 -23.04
C MET A 813 19.26 -16.11 -21.66
N ILE A 814 18.77 -14.93 -21.27
CA ILE A 814 18.23 -14.67 -19.94
C ILE A 814 16.72 -14.97 -19.90
N LEU A 815 16.37 -16.25 -19.97
CA LEU A 815 14.99 -16.71 -20.22
C LEU A 815 13.97 -16.38 -19.11
N ASN A 816 14.43 -15.99 -17.91
CA ASN A 816 13.56 -15.66 -16.77
C ASN A 816 13.18 -14.17 -16.69
N LEU A 817 13.67 -13.33 -17.60
CA LEU A 817 13.29 -11.90 -17.64
C LEU A 817 11.79 -11.74 -17.87
N THR A 818 11.14 -11.04 -16.96
CA THR A 818 9.74 -10.60 -17.06
C THR A 818 9.63 -9.12 -17.35
N THR A 819 10.62 -8.31 -16.93
CA THR A 819 10.63 -6.86 -17.14
C THR A 819 11.99 -6.38 -17.65
N VAL A 820 11.98 -5.62 -18.74
CA VAL A 820 13.14 -4.88 -19.24
C VAL A 820 12.76 -3.41 -19.41
N ASP A 821 13.44 -2.53 -18.68
CA ASP A 821 13.24 -1.08 -18.74
C ASP A 821 14.48 -0.37 -19.29
N LEU A 822 14.32 0.20 -20.48
CA LEU A 822 15.34 0.94 -21.22
C LEU A 822 14.93 2.40 -21.42
N PHE A 823 13.98 2.94 -20.65
CA PHE A 823 13.47 4.30 -20.78
C PHE A 823 14.60 5.31 -21.01
N GLY A 824 14.56 6.15 -22.05
CA GLY A 824 15.54 7.22 -22.25
C GLY A 824 16.95 6.77 -22.66
N CYS A 825 17.14 5.51 -23.06
CA CYS A 825 18.41 5.02 -23.60
C CYS A 825 18.68 5.50 -25.03
N ASN A 826 19.96 5.56 -25.42
CA ASN A 826 20.39 5.91 -26.78
C ASN A 826 20.62 4.68 -27.67
N ILE A 827 19.92 3.58 -27.39
CA ILE A 827 20.01 2.35 -28.19
C ILE A 827 19.51 2.59 -29.62
N SER A 828 20.24 2.08 -30.60
CA SER A 828 19.84 2.20 -32.02
C SER A 828 18.91 1.07 -32.46
N GLU A 829 19.13 -0.14 -31.93
CA GLU A 829 18.39 -1.37 -32.25
C GLU A 829 18.41 -2.34 -31.06
N LEU A 830 17.48 -3.29 -31.06
CA LEU A 830 17.48 -4.45 -30.15
C LEU A 830 18.03 -5.69 -30.89
N PRO A 831 18.79 -6.58 -30.23
CA PRO A 831 19.39 -7.77 -30.86
C PRO A 831 18.34 -8.78 -31.33
N GLU A 832 18.64 -9.61 -32.33
CA GLU A 832 17.69 -10.60 -32.84
C GLU A 832 17.40 -11.73 -31.83
N SER A 833 18.34 -12.02 -30.91
CA SER A 833 18.11 -12.93 -29.79
C SER A 833 17.03 -12.46 -28.81
N PHE A 834 16.64 -11.17 -28.82
CA PHE A 834 15.66 -10.63 -27.87
C PHE A 834 14.31 -11.35 -27.94
N GLY A 835 13.90 -11.83 -29.12
CA GLY A 835 12.69 -12.65 -29.29
C GLY A 835 12.74 -14.05 -28.64
N ARG A 836 13.84 -14.44 -27.99
CA ARG A 836 13.92 -15.66 -27.17
C ARG A 836 13.38 -15.47 -25.75
N LEU A 837 13.11 -14.24 -25.33
CA LEU A 837 12.62 -13.91 -23.99
C LEU A 837 11.13 -14.25 -23.85
N GLU A 838 10.81 -15.55 -23.85
CA GLU A 838 9.41 -16.04 -23.88
C GLU A 838 8.60 -15.65 -22.63
N ASN A 839 9.25 -15.39 -21.49
CA ASN A 839 8.62 -14.96 -20.24
C ASN A 839 8.52 -13.43 -20.08
N LEU A 840 8.96 -12.65 -21.07
CA LEU A 840 8.96 -11.19 -20.98
C LEU A 840 7.51 -10.68 -21.00
N GLU A 841 7.08 -10.03 -19.92
CA GLU A 841 5.74 -9.47 -19.75
C GLU A 841 5.70 -7.96 -20.02
N MET A 842 6.78 -7.25 -19.70
CA MET A 842 6.86 -5.80 -19.81
C MET A 842 8.17 -5.34 -20.48
N LEU A 843 8.03 -4.57 -21.55
CA LEU A 843 9.12 -3.94 -22.27
C LEU A 843 8.91 -2.43 -22.36
N ILE A 844 9.80 -1.66 -21.72
CA ILE A 844 9.75 -0.20 -21.69
C ILE A 844 10.92 0.36 -22.50
N LEU A 845 10.59 1.08 -23.56
CA LEU A 845 11.46 1.72 -24.56
C LEU A 845 11.11 3.21 -24.74
N ASN A 846 10.27 3.76 -23.86
CA ASN A 846 9.84 5.16 -23.91
C ASN A 846 11.06 6.10 -23.94
N GLU A 847 11.00 7.18 -24.72
CA GLU A 847 12.09 8.17 -24.88
C GLU A 847 13.40 7.61 -25.46
N CYS A 848 13.43 6.37 -25.99
CA CYS A 848 14.56 5.86 -26.77
C CYS A 848 14.62 6.49 -28.16
N LYS A 849 15.00 7.77 -28.23
CA LYS A 849 14.90 8.61 -29.44
C LYS A 849 15.73 8.10 -30.64
N LYS A 850 16.75 7.26 -30.42
CA LYS A 850 17.58 6.66 -31.50
C LYS A 850 17.10 5.29 -31.97
N LEU A 851 16.16 4.67 -31.25
CA LEU A 851 15.64 3.36 -31.61
C LEU A 851 14.72 3.50 -32.81
N HIS A 852 15.17 3.02 -33.97
CA HIS A 852 14.47 3.23 -35.25
C HIS A 852 13.83 1.94 -35.82
N LYS A 853 14.14 0.77 -35.25
CA LYS A 853 13.56 -0.51 -35.68
C LYS A 853 13.47 -1.52 -34.52
N LEU A 854 12.44 -2.38 -34.57
CA LEU A 854 12.32 -3.58 -33.74
C LEU A 854 12.77 -4.83 -34.54
N PRO A 855 13.46 -5.80 -33.92
CA PRO A 855 13.90 -7.03 -34.59
C PRO A 855 12.72 -7.87 -35.04
N VAL A 856 12.90 -8.69 -36.08
CA VAL A 856 11.82 -9.55 -36.60
C VAL A 856 11.41 -10.58 -35.55
N SER A 857 12.34 -10.99 -34.69
CA SER A 857 12.06 -11.89 -33.58
C SER A 857 11.09 -11.33 -32.52
N THR A 858 10.79 -10.02 -32.49
CA THR A 858 9.86 -9.40 -31.52
C THR A 858 8.51 -10.11 -31.49
N GLY A 859 7.98 -10.55 -32.64
CA GLY A 859 6.71 -11.30 -32.71
C GLY A 859 6.73 -12.68 -32.03
N LYS A 860 7.85 -13.12 -31.45
CA LYS A 860 7.96 -14.37 -30.67
C LYS A 860 7.72 -14.17 -29.17
N LEU A 861 7.62 -12.94 -28.68
CA LEU A 861 7.42 -12.62 -27.27
C LEU A 861 5.97 -12.88 -26.83
N LYS A 862 5.60 -14.16 -26.70
CA LYS A 862 4.21 -14.59 -26.47
C LYS A 862 3.61 -14.13 -25.14
N SER A 863 4.44 -13.93 -24.12
CA SER A 863 3.98 -13.48 -22.79
C SER A 863 3.97 -11.95 -22.63
N LEU A 864 4.35 -11.19 -23.68
CA LEU A 864 4.44 -9.74 -23.60
C LEU A 864 3.06 -9.12 -23.46
N CYS A 865 2.80 -8.53 -22.29
CA CYS A 865 1.56 -7.88 -21.91
C CYS A 865 1.61 -6.37 -22.17
N HIS A 866 2.77 -5.75 -21.93
CA HIS A 866 2.95 -4.30 -22.00
C HIS A 866 4.16 -3.94 -22.86
N LEU A 867 3.91 -3.22 -23.96
CA LEU A 867 4.95 -2.65 -24.80
C LEU A 867 4.80 -1.12 -24.83
N LEU A 868 5.72 -0.44 -24.16
CA LEU A 868 5.74 1.01 -24.08
C LEU A 868 6.93 1.54 -24.88
N MET A 869 6.68 2.21 -26.00
CA MET A 869 7.71 2.76 -26.90
C MET A 869 7.38 4.17 -27.39
N LYS A 870 6.80 4.99 -26.51
CA LYS A 870 6.52 6.41 -26.74
C LYS A 870 7.80 7.15 -27.11
N LYS A 871 7.69 8.06 -28.08
CA LYS A 871 8.76 8.95 -28.55
C LYS A 871 10.04 8.23 -28.98
N THR A 872 9.88 7.04 -29.55
CA THR A 872 10.95 6.35 -30.29
C THR A 872 10.97 6.79 -31.75
N ALA A 873 12.08 6.53 -32.45
CA ALA A 873 12.17 6.74 -33.89
C ALA A 873 11.58 5.57 -34.70
N VAL A 874 11.02 4.54 -34.06
CA VAL A 874 10.42 3.37 -34.74
C VAL A 874 9.26 3.80 -35.64
N THR A 875 9.36 3.53 -36.94
CA THR A 875 8.31 3.89 -37.93
C THR A 875 7.61 2.67 -38.53
N VAL A 876 8.18 1.47 -38.41
CA VAL A 876 7.65 0.24 -39.02
C VAL A 876 7.60 -0.87 -37.98
N LEU A 877 6.46 -1.56 -37.90
CA LEU A 877 6.30 -2.78 -37.09
C LEU A 877 6.61 -4.03 -37.94
N PRO A 878 7.21 -5.08 -37.37
CA PRO A 878 7.43 -6.35 -38.07
C PRO A 878 6.12 -7.02 -38.56
N GLU A 879 6.15 -7.75 -39.69
CA GLU A 879 4.96 -8.45 -40.23
C GLU A 879 4.37 -9.49 -39.27
N ASN A 880 5.18 -10.08 -38.39
CA ASN A 880 4.75 -11.04 -37.37
C ASN A 880 4.38 -10.39 -36.03
N PHE A 881 4.29 -9.06 -35.95
CA PHE A 881 4.01 -8.34 -34.70
C PHE A 881 2.65 -8.72 -34.07
N GLY A 882 1.66 -9.06 -34.89
CA GLY A 882 0.37 -9.57 -34.41
C GLY A 882 0.42 -10.92 -33.68
N ASN A 883 1.56 -11.62 -33.67
CA ASN A 883 1.72 -12.87 -32.93
C ASN A 883 1.96 -12.66 -31.42
N LEU A 884 2.02 -11.40 -30.95
CA LEU A 884 2.08 -11.04 -29.53
C LEU A 884 0.72 -11.30 -28.85
N SER A 885 0.39 -12.58 -28.66
CA SER A 885 -0.95 -13.03 -28.26
C SER A 885 -1.42 -12.54 -26.89
N SER A 886 -0.50 -12.17 -26.00
CA SER A 886 -0.80 -11.68 -24.64
C SER A 886 -0.80 -10.15 -24.52
N LEU A 887 -0.56 -9.42 -25.61
CA LEU A 887 -0.39 -7.97 -25.55
C LEU A 887 -1.70 -7.27 -25.18
N MET A 888 -1.69 -6.59 -24.04
CA MET A 888 -2.82 -5.83 -23.50
C MET A 888 -2.64 -4.32 -23.70
N ILE A 889 -1.41 -3.80 -23.59
CA ILE A 889 -1.13 -2.37 -23.71
C ILE A 889 -0.02 -2.13 -24.72
N LEU A 890 -0.33 -1.33 -25.74
CA LEU A 890 0.61 -0.88 -26.75
C LEU A 890 0.65 0.65 -26.82
N GLU A 891 1.69 1.24 -26.24
CA GLU A 891 1.91 2.68 -26.27
C GLU A 891 3.03 3.03 -27.24
N MET A 892 2.71 3.79 -28.28
CA MET A 892 3.67 4.12 -29.33
C MET A 892 3.78 5.62 -29.59
N GLN A 893 2.88 6.44 -29.02
CA GLN A 893 2.78 7.89 -29.24
C GLN A 893 4.11 8.63 -29.53
N LYS A 894 4.12 9.48 -30.56
CA LYS A 894 5.22 10.40 -30.87
C LYS A 894 4.86 11.85 -30.59
N ASP A 895 5.88 12.71 -30.51
CA ASP A 895 5.71 14.16 -30.41
C ASP A 895 5.34 14.74 -31.79
N PRO A 896 4.21 15.46 -31.93
CA PRO A 896 3.77 16.05 -33.20
C PRO A 896 4.81 16.97 -33.87
N LEU A 897 5.58 17.70 -33.05
CA LEU A 897 6.50 18.76 -33.47
C LEU A 897 7.91 18.26 -33.84
N GLU A 898 8.35 17.12 -33.29
CA GLU A 898 9.69 16.56 -33.58
C GLU A 898 9.74 15.75 -34.89
N SER A 899 8.59 15.49 -35.53
CA SER A 899 8.53 14.70 -36.75
C SER A 899 8.71 15.61 -37.99
N PRO A 900 9.82 15.53 -38.74
CA PRO A 900 10.02 16.39 -39.91
C PRO A 900 8.98 16.06 -40.99
N ARG A 901 8.27 17.09 -41.50
CA ARG A 901 7.28 16.99 -42.59
C ARG A 901 7.90 16.64 -43.95
N THR A 902 9.20 16.43 -44.02
CA THR A 902 9.93 16.14 -45.26
C THR A 902 10.11 14.63 -45.46
N GLN A 903 9.51 14.10 -46.55
CA GLN A 903 9.58 12.76 -47.16
C GLN A 903 8.59 11.64 -46.69
N ASP A 904 7.48 11.53 -47.44
CA ASP A 904 6.89 10.37 -48.16
C ASP A 904 6.76 8.95 -47.55
N GLN A 905 7.08 8.70 -46.29
CA GLN A 905 6.82 7.37 -45.70
C GLN A 905 5.52 7.35 -44.89
N SER A 906 4.42 7.03 -45.58
CA SER A 906 3.18 6.56 -44.98
C SER A 906 3.40 5.25 -44.21
N VAL A 907 2.84 5.15 -43.00
CA VAL A 907 2.88 3.91 -42.21
C VAL A 907 1.58 3.13 -42.42
N VAL A 908 1.71 1.86 -42.79
CA VAL A 908 0.59 0.91 -42.86
C VAL A 908 0.77 -0.12 -41.75
N LEU A 909 -0.28 -0.39 -40.99
CA LEU A 909 -0.26 -1.43 -39.97
C LEU A 909 -0.14 -2.82 -40.64
N PRO A 910 0.67 -3.75 -40.10
CA PRO A 910 0.85 -5.07 -40.70
C PRO A 910 -0.45 -5.87 -40.69
N ASN A 911 -0.66 -6.75 -41.67
CA ASN A 911 -1.88 -7.55 -41.78
C ASN A 911 -2.14 -8.46 -40.57
N SER A 912 -1.07 -8.85 -39.86
CA SER A 912 -1.18 -9.64 -38.63
C SER A 912 -1.72 -8.86 -37.44
N PHE A 913 -1.70 -7.52 -37.46
CA PHE A 913 -2.00 -6.67 -36.29
C PHE A 913 -3.38 -6.94 -35.68
N THR A 914 -4.35 -7.35 -36.51
CA THR A 914 -5.71 -7.69 -36.09
C THR A 914 -5.81 -8.97 -35.25
N LYS A 915 -4.71 -9.74 -35.12
CA LYS A 915 -4.61 -10.92 -34.26
C LYS A 915 -4.40 -10.59 -32.77
N LEU A 916 -4.17 -9.32 -32.41
CA LEU A 916 -3.96 -8.87 -31.03
C LEU A 916 -5.29 -8.82 -30.24
N SER A 917 -5.95 -9.97 -30.07
CA SER A 917 -7.32 -10.06 -29.53
C SER A 917 -7.44 -9.67 -28.05
N LEU A 918 -6.35 -9.68 -27.29
CA LEU A 918 -6.31 -9.27 -25.88
C LEU A 918 -5.93 -7.79 -25.68
N LEU A 919 -5.70 -7.04 -26.77
CA LEU A 919 -5.28 -5.65 -26.70
C LEU A 919 -6.40 -4.78 -26.10
N GLU A 920 -6.14 -4.18 -24.95
CA GLU A 920 -7.07 -3.32 -24.22
C GLU A 920 -6.80 -1.83 -24.50
N GLU A 921 -5.53 -1.45 -24.68
CA GLU A 921 -5.14 -0.07 -24.95
C GLU A 921 -4.17 0.03 -26.13
N LEU A 922 -4.52 0.88 -27.08
CA LEU A 922 -3.67 1.25 -28.22
C LEU A 922 -3.52 2.76 -28.30
N ASN A 923 -2.30 3.25 -28.13
CA ASN A 923 -1.95 4.64 -28.35
C ASN A 923 -0.92 4.79 -29.48
N ALA A 924 -1.41 5.03 -30.70
CA ALA A 924 -0.63 5.27 -31.90
C ALA A 924 -0.73 6.74 -32.38
N ARG A 925 -0.81 7.69 -31.44
CA ARG A 925 -0.85 9.12 -31.77
C ARG A 925 0.43 9.57 -32.49
N SER A 926 0.29 10.36 -33.56
CA SER A 926 1.42 10.88 -34.37
C SER A 926 2.30 9.80 -35.01
N TRP A 927 1.71 8.67 -35.42
CA TRP A 927 2.43 7.57 -36.07
C TRP A 927 2.52 7.66 -37.60
N ARG A 928 1.90 8.68 -38.21
CA ARG A 928 1.81 8.84 -39.67
C ARG A 928 1.07 7.68 -40.36
N ILE A 929 0.12 7.08 -39.64
CA ILE A 929 -0.79 6.08 -40.22
C ILE A 929 -1.61 6.78 -41.30
N SER A 930 -1.69 6.21 -42.49
CA SER A 930 -2.41 6.81 -43.62
C SER A 930 -3.21 5.79 -44.42
N GLY A 931 -4.03 6.26 -45.37
CA GLY A 931 -4.92 5.41 -46.17
C GLY A 931 -6.19 5.02 -45.43
N LYS A 932 -6.75 3.84 -45.77
CA LYS A 932 -7.93 3.26 -45.11
C LYS A 932 -7.49 2.26 -44.04
N ILE A 933 -8.00 2.38 -42.83
CA ILE A 933 -7.83 1.34 -41.79
C ILE A 933 -8.73 0.14 -42.16
N PRO A 934 -8.21 -1.10 -42.25
CA PRO A 934 -8.97 -2.26 -42.70
C PRO A 934 -10.18 -2.60 -41.83
N ASP A 935 -11.24 -3.14 -42.43
CA ASP A 935 -12.46 -3.54 -41.70
C ASP A 935 -12.19 -4.63 -40.65
N ASP A 936 -11.20 -5.49 -40.89
CA ASP A 936 -10.71 -6.49 -39.93
C ASP A 936 -10.21 -5.91 -38.59
N PHE A 937 -10.01 -4.59 -38.49
CA PHE A 937 -9.65 -3.92 -37.24
C PHE A 937 -10.73 -4.07 -36.15
N GLU A 938 -11.98 -4.36 -36.54
CA GLU A 938 -13.07 -4.69 -35.61
C GLU A 938 -12.81 -5.95 -34.76
N LYS A 939 -11.84 -6.79 -35.15
CA LYS A 939 -11.46 -8.02 -34.43
C LYS A 939 -10.74 -7.77 -33.10
N LEU A 940 -10.33 -6.53 -32.81
CA LEU A 940 -9.71 -6.13 -31.54
C LEU A 940 -10.77 -5.95 -30.44
N SER A 941 -11.55 -7.00 -30.17
CA SER A 941 -12.76 -6.94 -29.34
C SER A 941 -12.51 -6.60 -27.86
N SER A 942 -11.28 -6.78 -27.36
CA SER A 942 -10.90 -6.41 -25.98
C SER A 942 -10.56 -4.93 -25.81
N LEU A 943 -10.49 -4.15 -26.90
CA LEU A 943 -9.99 -2.79 -26.90
C LEU A 943 -10.94 -1.85 -26.14
N LYS A 944 -10.43 -1.22 -25.08
CA LYS A 944 -11.13 -0.23 -24.23
C LYS A 944 -10.73 1.19 -24.58
N VAL A 945 -9.46 1.42 -24.94
CA VAL A 945 -8.90 2.74 -25.24
C VAL A 945 -8.19 2.72 -26.59
N LEU A 946 -8.63 3.59 -27.51
CA LEU A 946 -8.02 3.77 -28.82
C LEU A 946 -7.67 5.24 -29.04
N ASN A 947 -6.37 5.52 -29.18
CA ASN A 947 -5.86 6.84 -29.52
C ASN A 947 -5.08 6.80 -30.84
N LEU A 948 -5.68 7.37 -31.88
CA LEU A 948 -5.12 7.49 -33.23
C LEU A 948 -4.95 8.96 -33.65
N GLY A 949 -4.98 9.92 -32.73
CA GLY A 949 -4.90 11.34 -33.08
C GLY A 949 -3.62 11.72 -33.83
N ASN A 950 -3.67 12.81 -34.60
CA ASN A 950 -2.56 13.36 -35.36
C ASN A 950 -1.97 12.36 -36.38
N ASN A 951 -2.83 11.65 -37.11
CA ASN A 951 -2.47 10.75 -38.21
C ASN A 951 -3.13 11.21 -39.53
N ASN A 952 -2.79 10.54 -40.63
CA ASN A 952 -3.10 10.96 -42.01
C ASN A 952 -4.03 9.96 -42.74
N PHE A 953 -4.85 9.20 -42.00
CA PHE A 953 -5.81 8.28 -42.61
C PHE A 953 -7.08 9.03 -43.01
N SER A 954 -7.66 8.64 -44.15
CA SER A 954 -8.87 9.28 -44.68
C SER A 954 -10.17 8.61 -44.21
N SER A 955 -10.08 7.34 -43.79
CA SER A 955 -11.23 6.57 -43.32
C SER A 955 -10.87 5.56 -42.23
N LEU A 956 -11.77 5.44 -41.26
CA LEU A 956 -11.84 4.36 -40.28
C LEU A 956 -12.49 3.11 -40.91
N PRO A 957 -12.48 1.95 -40.22
CA PRO A 957 -13.31 0.80 -40.60
C PRO A 957 -14.76 1.19 -40.86
N SER A 958 -15.44 0.48 -41.75
CA SER A 958 -16.85 0.72 -42.10
C SER A 958 -17.80 0.64 -40.90
N SER A 959 -17.39 -0.05 -39.83
CA SER A 959 -18.05 -0.08 -38.52
C SER A 959 -17.00 -0.25 -37.42
N LEU A 960 -17.19 0.42 -36.27
CA LEU A 960 -16.43 0.17 -35.04
C LEU A 960 -17.25 -0.61 -33.99
N CYS A 961 -18.47 -1.03 -34.32
CA CYS A 961 -19.35 -1.75 -33.39
C CYS A 961 -18.77 -3.09 -32.90
N GLY A 962 -17.85 -3.72 -33.66
CA GLY A 962 -17.15 -4.93 -33.23
C GLY A 962 -16.21 -4.72 -32.03
N LEU A 963 -15.79 -3.48 -31.78
CA LEU A 963 -15.03 -3.09 -30.58
C LEU A 963 -15.98 -2.90 -29.38
N SER A 964 -16.65 -3.97 -28.99
CA SER A 964 -17.78 -3.95 -28.04
C SER A 964 -17.44 -3.49 -26.62
N LEU A 965 -16.16 -3.44 -26.27
CA LEU A 965 -15.65 -2.95 -24.99
C LEU A 965 -15.02 -1.55 -25.06
N LEU A 966 -15.04 -0.90 -26.24
CA LEU A 966 -14.41 0.40 -26.45
C LEU A 966 -15.11 1.48 -25.63
N GLN A 967 -14.37 2.11 -24.73
CA GLN A 967 -14.84 3.17 -23.84
C GLN A 967 -14.34 4.54 -24.30
N LYS A 968 -13.12 4.63 -24.86
CA LYS A 968 -12.49 5.90 -25.24
C LYS A 968 -11.95 5.86 -26.65
N LEU A 969 -12.41 6.79 -27.48
CA LEU A 969 -11.94 6.99 -28.84
C LEU A 969 -11.37 8.40 -29.01
N HIS A 970 -10.05 8.49 -29.22
CA HIS A 970 -9.33 9.75 -29.40
C HIS A 970 -8.73 9.82 -30.82
N LEU A 971 -9.24 10.75 -31.61
CA LEU A 971 -8.89 11.04 -32.99
C LEU A 971 -8.45 12.51 -33.23
N PRO A 972 -7.96 13.28 -32.24
CA PRO A 972 -7.79 14.71 -32.47
C PRO A 972 -6.66 15.00 -33.45
N HIS A 973 -6.85 15.97 -34.36
CA HIS A 973 -5.95 16.35 -35.45
C HIS A 973 -5.79 15.30 -36.57
N CYS A 974 -6.81 14.48 -36.83
CA CYS A 974 -6.83 13.64 -38.04
C CYS A 974 -7.42 14.43 -39.20
N GLU A 975 -6.61 15.28 -39.84
CA GLU A 975 -7.08 16.32 -40.78
C GLU A 975 -7.73 15.77 -42.05
N GLU A 976 -7.31 14.58 -42.51
CA GLU A 976 -7.82 13.90 -43.72
C GLU A 976 -9.07 13.05 -43.48
N LEU A 977 -9.48 12.86 -42.21
CA LEU A 977 -10.59 11.98 -41.86
C LEU A 977 -11.92 12.56 -42.36
N VAL A 978 -12.62 11.83 -43.24
CA VAL A 978 -13.85 12.31 -43.90
C VAL A 978 -15.13 11.97 -43.13
N SER A 979 -15.19 10.80 -42.47
CA SER A 979 -16.40 10.35 -41.78
C SER A 979 -16.14 9.53 -40.52
N LEU A 980 -17.06 9.60 -39.56
CA LEU A 980 -17.13 8.69 -38.41
C LEU A 980 -18.14 7.56 -38.68
N PRO A 981 -17.72 6.28 -38.67
CA PRO A 981 -18.58 5.12 -38.89
C PRO A 981 -19.49 4.86 -37.67
N PRO A 982 -20.41 3.87 -37.73
CA PRO A 982 -21.16 3.43 -36.56
C PRO A 982 -20.23 3.07 -35.39
N LEU A 983 -20.52 3.63 -34.21
CA LEU A 983 -19.72 3.52 -33.00
C LEU A 983 -20.36 2.54 -31.99
N PRO A 984 -19.57 1.85 -31.15
CA PRO A 984 -20.09 0.87 -30.20
C PRO A 984 -20.82 1.53 -29.01
N PRO A 985 -21.91 0.94 -28.48
CA PRO A 985 -22.71 1.50 -27.39
C PRO A 985 -21.98 1.58 -26.04
N SER A 986 -20.84 0.91 -25.91
CA SER A 986 -19.95 0.97 -24.75
C SER A 986 -19.22 2.30 -24.60
N LEU A 987 -19.19 3.15 -25.65
CA LEU A 987 -18.37 4.35 -25.72
C LEU A 987 -18.77 5.41 -24.68
N GLU A 988 -17.80 5.88 -23.92
CA GLU A 988 -17.95 6.87 -22.85
C GLU A 988 -17.32 8.23 -23.22
N GLU A 989 -16.26 8.22 -24.03
CA GLU A 989 -15.56 9.43 -24.50
C GLU A 989 -15.24 9.35 -26.00
N LEU A 990 -15.64 10.39 -26.75
CA LEU A 990 -15.28 10.61 -28.16
C LEU A 990 -14.62 11.98 -28.33
N ASP A 991 -13.37 11.99 -28.78
CA ASP A 991 -12.64 13.21 -29.15
C ASP A 991 -12.17 13.14 -30.59
N ALA A 992 -12.86 13.87 -31.48
CA ALA A 992 -12.52 14.07 -32.88
C ALA A 992 -12.23 15.56 -33.17
N SER A 993 -11.66 16.29 -32.20
CA SER A 993 -11.33 17.71 -32.39
C SER A 993 -10.26 17.93 -33.45
N ASN A 994 -10.31 19.07 -34.13
CA ASN A 994 -9.35 19.48 -35.17
C ASN A 994 -9.29 18.53 -36.39
N CYS A 995 -10.37 17.81 -36.68
CA CYS A 995 -10.51 17.00 -37.90
C CYS A 995 -11.19 17.83 -38.99
N PHE A 996 -10.42 18.69 -39.69
CA PHE A 996 -10.98 19.66 -40.66
C PHE A 996 -11.67 19.02 -41.87
N GLY A 997 -11.25 17.81 -42.25
CA GLY A 997 -11.86 17.03 -43.33
C GLY A 997 -13.18 16.36 -42.95
N LEU A 998 -13.57 16.36 -41.67
CA LEU A 998 -14.71 15.57 -41.20
C LEU A 998 -16.04 16.17 -41.67
N GLU A 999 -16.75 15.43 -42.53
CA GLU A 999 -17.99 15.85 -43.18
C GLU A 999 -19.24 15.18 -42.56
N THR A 1000 -19.13 13.91 -42.17
CA THR A 1000 -20.29 13.13 -41.68
C THR A 1000 -19.98 12.36 -40.39
N ILE A 1001 -20.98 12.28 -39.52
CA ILE A 1001 -20.96 11.50 -38.28
C ILE A 1001 -22.17 10.55 -38.29
N SER A 1002 -21.94 9.26 -38.07
CA SER A 1002 -23.03 8.27 -37.96
C SER A 1002 -23.92 8.54 -36.75
N ASP A 1003 -25.15 7.99 -36.77
CA ASP A 1003 -26.13 8.18 -35.70
C ASP A 1003 -25.57 7.80 -34.32
N VAL A 1004 -25.64 8.74 -33.36
CA VAL A 1004 -25.12 8.59 -32.00
C VAL A 1004 -26.21 8.21 -30.98
N SER A 1005 -27.46 7.97 -31.40
CA SER A 1005 -28.58 7.68 -30.49
C SER A 1005 -28.38 6.46 -29.61
N GLY A 1006 -27.63 5.46 -30.09
CA GLY A 1006 -27.30 4.23 -29.35
C GLY A 1006 -26.16 4.39 -28.34
N LEU A 1007 -25.50 5.55 -28.24
CA LEU A 1007 -24.34 5.78 -27.36
C LEU A 1007 -24.77 6.27 -25.97
N GLU A 1008 -25.62 5.50 -25.28
CA GLU A 1008 -26.21 5.91 -24.00
C GLU A 1008 -25.17 6.19 -22.91
N ARG A 1009 -23.98 5.59 -22.98
CA ARG A 1009 -22.91 5.78 -21.99
C ARG A 1009 -22.02 7.00 -22.27
N LEU A 1010 -22.22 7.70 -23.39
CA LEU A 1010 -21.35 8.78 -23.82
C LEU A 1010 -21.43 9.97 -22.86
N THR A 1011 -20.32 10.31 -22.22
CA THR A 1011 -20.21 11.43 -21.28
C THR A 1011 -19.44 12.62 -21.85
N LEU A 1012 -18.60 12.40 -22.86
CA LEU A 1012 -17.81 13.44 -23.53
C LEU A 1012 -17.91 13.28 -25.05
N LEU A 1013 -18.34 14.35 -25.72
CA LEU A 1013 -18.28 14.52 -27.17
C LEU A 1013 -17.50 15.78 -27.51
N ASN A 1014 -16.35 15.65 -28.17
CA ASN A 1014 -15.54 16.77 -28.63
C ASN A 1014 -15.33 16.69 -30.14
N ILE A 1015 -15.86 17.66 -30.88
CA ILE A 1015 -15.71 17.83 -32.33
C ILE A 1015 -15.26 19.25 -32.67
N THR A 1016 -14.58 19.93 -31.75
CA THR A 1016 -14.11 21.32 -31.94
C THR A 1016 -13.36 21.47 -33.26
N ASN A 1017 -13.62 22.55 -34.00
CA ASN A 1017 -13.01 22.89 -35.30
C ASN A 1017 -13.31 21.89 -36.43
N CYS A 1018 -14.40 21.12 -36.35
CA CYS A 1018 -14.90 20.28 -37.44
C CYS A 1018 -15.95 21.03 -38.28
N GLU A 1019 -15.48 22.03 -39.05
CA GLU A 1019 -16.33 23.01 -39.75
C GLU A 1019 -17.27 22.42 -40.81
N LYS A 1020 -16.89 21.28 -41.42
CA LYS A 1020 -17.64 20.62 -42.49
C LYS A 1020 -18.76 19.70 -41.99
N VAL A 1021 -18.82 19.39 -40.69
CA VAL A 1021 -19.86 18.52 -40.14
C VAL A 1021 -21.20 19.24 -40.21
N VAL A 1022 -22.13 18.71 -41.01
CA VAL A 1022 -23.45 19.31 -41.23
C VAL A 1022 -24.51 18.89 -40.22
N ASP A 1023 -24.37 17.71 -39.59
CA ASP A 1023 -25.31 17.22 -38.58
C ASP A 1023 -24.63 16.23 -37.61
N ILE A 1024 -25.23 16.07 -36.42
CA ILE A 1024 -24.92 15.03 -35.43
C ILE A 1024 -26.24 14.30 -35.09
N PRO A 1025 -26.63 13.29 -35.89
CA PRO A 1025 -27.92 12.62 -35.71
C PRO A 1025 -28.00 11.88 -34.37
N GLY A 1026 -29.11 12.00 -33.64
CA GLY A 1026 -29.36 11.28 -32.39
C GLY A 1026 -28.76 11.92 -31.13
N ILE A 1027 -28.23 13.15 -31.21
CA ILE A 1027 -27.66 13.88 -30.06
C ILE A 1027 -28.68 14.13 -28.94
N GLU A 1028 -29.96 14.25 -29.29
CA GLU A 1028 -31.08 14.42 -28.38
C GLU A 1028 -31.28 13.21 -27.44
N CYS A 1029 -30.81 12.03 -27.85
CA CYS A 1029 -30.91 10.77 -27.09
C CYS A 1029 -29.80 10.61 -26.04
N LEU A 1030 -28.75 11.46 -26.07
CA LEU A 1030 -27.57 11.34 -25.19
C LEU A 1030 -27.83 11.87 -23.77
N LYS A 1031 -28.62 11.13 -22.98
CA LYS A 1031 -29.07 11.55 -21.64
C LYS A 1031 -27.94 11.71 -20.62
N PHE A 1032 -26.81 11.01 -20.78
CA PHE A 1032 -25.69 11.03 -19.84
C PHE A 1032 -24.53 11.94 -20.25
N LEU A 1033 -24.71 12.72 -21.33
CA LEU A 1033 -23.69 13.64 -21.83
C LEU A 1033 -23.39 14.72 -20.79
N LYS A 1034 -22.13 14.79 -20.35
CA LYS A 1034 -21.65 15.77 -19.36
C LYS A 1034 -20.85 16.88 -20.03
N ARG A 1035 -20.23 16.61 -21.17
CA ARG A 1035 -19.31 17.53 -21.84
C ARG A 1035 -19.54 17.50 -23.34
N LEU A 1036 -19.86 18.65 -23.92
CA LEU A 1036 -20.03 18.83 -25.35
C LEU A 1036 -19.19 20.01 -25.83
N TYR A 1037 -18.23 19.74 -26.71
CA TYR A 1037 -17.36 20.77 -27.29
C TYR A 1037 -17.47 20.73 -28.81
N MET A 1038 -18.00 21.81 -29.38
CA MET A 1038 -18.20 21.96 -30.82
C MET A 1038 -17.88 23.37 -31.30
N SER A 1039 -16.90 24.03 -30.68
CA SER A 1039 -16.47 25.37 -31.10
C SER A 1039 -16.09 25.36 -32.58
N CYS A 1040 -16.37 26.44 -33.32
CA CYS A 1040 -16.19 26.55 -34.78
C CYS A 1040 -17.00 25.57 -35.65
N CYS A 1041 -17.92 24.75 -35.13
CA CYS A 1041 -18.73 23.85 -35.95
C CYS A 1041 -20.00 24.53 -36.49
N LYS A 1042 -19.84 25.57 -37.34
CA LYS A 1042 -20.94 26.40 -37.83
C LYS A 1042 -22.05 25.60 -38.53
N ALA A 1043 -21.67 24.70 -39.44
CA ALA A 1043 -22.60 23.99 -40.31
C ALA A 1043 -23.65 23.15 -39.56
N CYS A 1044 -23.27 22.47 -38.47
CA CYS A 1044 -24.20 21.72 -37.62
C CYS A 1044 -24.72 22.49 -36.40
N SER A 1045 -24.19 23.68 -36.10
CA SER A 1045 -24.45 24.38 -34.83
C SER A 1045 -25.95 24.65 -34.59
N LEU A 1046 -26.66 25.17 -35.60
CA LEU A 1046 -28.08 25.47 -35.50
C LEU A 1046 -28.93 24.20 -35.31
N THR A 1047 -28.63 23.15 -36.08
CA THR A 1047 -29.32 21.85 -35.99
C THR A 1047 -29.13 21.21 -34.62
N VAL A 1048 -27.90 21.23 -34.09
CA VAL A 1048 -27.58 20.69 -32.76
C VAL A 1048 -28.27 21.49 -31.66
N LYS A 1049 -28.22 22.83 -31.70
CA LYS A 1049 -28.90 23.70 -30.73
C LYS A 1049 -30.39 23.35 -30.59
N ARG A 1050 -31.08 23.14 -31.72
CA ARG A 1050 -32.51 22.77 -31.77
C ARG A 1050 -32.83 21.35 -31.27
N ARG A 1051 -31.82 20.49 -31.12
CA ARG A 1051 -31.97 19.11 -30.63
C ARG A 1051 -31.49 18.93 -29.18
N LEU A 1052 -30.95 19.97 -28.53
CA LEU A 1052 -30.53 19.89 -27.14
C LEU A 1052 -31.75 19.82 -26.20
N SER A 1053 -32.08 18.60 -25.79
CA SER A 1053 -33.19 18.35 -24.87
C SER A 1053 -32.90 18.87 -23.46
N LYS A 1054 -33.98 19.18 -22.72
CA LYS A 1054 -33.92 19.51 -21.28
C LYS A 1054 -33.11 18.49 -20.48
N VAL A 1055 -33.31 17.20 -20.74
CA VAL A 1055 -32.63 16.09 -20.03
C VAL A 1055 -31.11 16.12 -20.28
N CYS A 1056 -30.70 16.33 -21.53
CA CYS A 1056 -29.29 16.48 -21.89
C CYS A 1056 -28.68 17.70 -21.16
N LEU A 1057 -29.31 18.87 -21.28
CA LEU A 1057 -28.83 20.11 -20.68
C LEU A 1057 -28.77 20.07 -19.15
N ARG A 1058 -29.62 19.29 -18.47
CA ARG A 1058 -29.56 19.08 -17.01
C ARG A 1058 -28.25 18.41 -16.55
N ASN A 1059 -27.74 17.47 -17.35
CA ASN A 1059 -26.53 16.71 -17.03
C ASN A 1059 -25.24 17.34 -17.55
N ILE A 1060 -25.34 18.29 -18.49
CA ILE A 1060 -24.20 19.04 -19.01
C ILE A 1060 -23.52 19.84 -17.89
N ARG A 1061 -22.20 19.61 -17.78
CA ARG A 1061 -21.26 20.35 -16.94
C ARG A 1061 -20.47 21.38 -17.74
N ASN A 1062 -20.09 21.04 -18.97
CA ASN A 1062 -19.36 21.93 -19.87
C ASN A 1062 -19.96 21.85 -21.27
N LEU A 1063 -20.31 23.00 -21.82
CA LEU A 1063 -20.79 23.16 -23.19
C LEU A 1063 -19.98 24.25 -23.87
N SER A 1064 -19.59 24.02 -25.12
CA SER A 1064 -18.97 25.02 -26.00
C SER A 1064 -19.53 24.91 -27.41
N MET A 1065 -20.00 26.02 -27.97
CA MET A 1065 -20.52 26.08 -29.34
C MET A 1065 -20.44 27.50 -29.93
N PRO A 1066 -20.54 27.66 -31.25
CA PRO A 1066 -20.62 28.98 -31.90
C PRO A 1066 -21.82 29.78 -31.41
N GLY A 1067 -21.63 31.05 -31.03
CA GLY A 1067 -22.74 31.93 -30.64
C GLY A 1067 -22.31 33.21 -29.90
N SER A 1068 -22.94 34.33 -30.28
CA SER A 1068 -22.81 35.68 -29.70
C SER A 1068 -23.95 36.06 -28.73
N LYS A 1069 -25.09 35.35 -28.78
CA LYS A 1069 -26.28 35.62 -27.98
C LYS A 1069 -26.13 35.04 -26.58
N PHE A 1070 -26.76 35.69 -25.61
CA PHE A 1070 -26.64 35.40 -24.19
C PHE A 1070 -28.05 35.30 -23.62
N PRO A 1071 -28.38 34.32 -22.76
CA PRO A 1071 -29.76 34.20 -22.25
C PRO A 1071 -30.11 35.39 -21.35
N ASP A 1072 -31.23 36.06 -21.63
CA ASP A 1072 -31.58 37.34 -21.01
C ASP A 1072 -31.90 37.23 -19.51
N TRP A 1073 -32.28 36.04 -19.04
CA TRP A 1073 -32.56 35.74 -17.64
C TRP A 1073 -31.31 35.43 -16.79
N PHE A 1074 -30.12 35.39 -17.39
CA PHE A 1074 -28.87 35.42 -16.62
C PHE A 1074 -28.59 36.84 -16.12
N SER A 1075 -27.87 36.95 -15.01
CA SER A 1075 -27.40 38.25 -14.54
C SER A 1075 -26.56 38.94 -15.62
N GLN A 1076 -26.99 40.11 -16.10
CA GLN A 1076 -26.17 40.93 -17.01
C GLN A 1076 -25.02 41.66 -16.27
N GLU A 1077 -25.02 41.61 -14.94
CA GLU A 1077 -23.94 42.14 -14.10
C GLU A 1077 -22.77 41.16 -14.00
N SER A 1078 -21.54 41.67 -14.05
CA SER A 1078 -20.31 40.87 -13.91
C SER A 1078 -20.10 40.33 -12.49
N VAL A 1079 -20.97 40.72 -11.55
CA VAL A 1079 -20.92 40.41 -10.13
C VAL A 1079 -22.32 40.01 -9.67
N VAL A 1080 -22.48 38.79 -9.16
CA VAL A 1080 -23.76 38.30 -8.63
C VAL A 1080 -23.67 38.16 -7.12
N HIS A 1081 -24.64 38.77 -6.42
CA HIS A 1081 -24.79 38.62 -4.98
C HIS A 1081 -25.44 37.28 -4.64
N PHE A 1082 -24.82 36.53 -3.74
CA PHE A 1082 -25.41 35.35 -3.14
C PHE A 1082 -26.15 35.75 -1.86
N SER A 1083 -27.42 35.36 -1.80
CA SER A 1083 -28.26 35.49 -0.61
C SER A 1083 -28.88 34.14 -0.28
N GLU A 1084 -28.73 33.70 0.96
CA GLU A 1084 -29.27 32.43 1.40
C GLU A 1084 -30.81 32.49 1.46
N ARG A 1085 -31.49 31.50 0.86
CA ARG A 1085 -32.96 31.43 0.86
C ARG A 1085 -33.43 30.58 2.04
N LYS A 1086 -34.35 31.13 2.84
CA LYS A 1086 -35.01 30.35 3.91
C LYS A 1086 -35.71 29.13 3.29
N ASN A 1087 -35.28 27.93 3.68
CA ASN A 1087 -35.81 26.62 3.27
C ASN A 1087 -35.47 26.11 1.86
N ARG A 1088 -34.51 26.70 1.14
CA ARG A 1088 -34.00 26.14 -0.12
C ARG A 1088 -32.48 26.25 -0.18
N THR A 1089 -31.77 25.12 -0.19
CA THR A 1089 -30.31 25.14 -0.24
C THR A 1089 -29.80 25.32 -1.67
N ILE A 1090 -28.61 25.91 -1.84
CA ILE A 1090 -28.00 26.05 -3.16
C ILE A 1090 -27.48 24.69 -3.65
N LYS A 1091 -27.87 24.29 -4.85
CA LYS A 1091 -27.54 23.00 -5.47
C LYS A 1091 -26.42 23.11 -6.50
N ALA A 1092 -26.41 24.21 -7.27
CA ALA A 1092 -25.42 24.44 -8.31
C ALA A 1092 -25.28 25.93 -8.69
N VAL A 1093 -24.20 26.26 -9.38
CA VAL A 1093 -23.96 27.57 -10.02
C VAL A 1093 -23.66 27.33 -11.50
N ILE A 1094 -24.39 28.00 -12.39
CA ILE A 1094 -24.07 28.03 -13.82
C ILE A 1094 -23.36 29.34 -14.14
N VAL A 1095 -22.19 29.23 -14.76
CA VAL A 1095 -21.46 30.36 -15.34
C VAL A 1095 -21.59 30.26 -16.86
N CYS A 1096 -22.18 31.28 -17.48
CA CYS A 1096 -22.25 31.42 -18.93
C CYS A 1096 -21.31 32.55 -19.37
N VAL A 1097 -20.50 32.32 -20.40
CA VAL A 1097 -19.58 33.32 -20.96
C VAL A 1097 -19.59 33.29 -22.48
N VAL A 1098 -19.45 34.46 -23.10
CA VAL A 1098 -19.18 34.60 -24.54
C VAL A 1098 -17.75 35.07 -24.70
N VAL A 1099 -16.96 34.28 -25.41
CA VAL A 1099 -15.51 34.44 -25.55
C VAL A 1099 -15.17 34.49 -27.04
N SER A 1100 -14.30 35.42 -27.42
CA SER A 1100 -13.67 35.42 -28.74
C SER A 1100 -12.16 35.33 -28.60
N LEU A 1101 -11.50 34.72 -29.58
CA LEU A 1101 -10.05 34.55 -29.63
C LEU A 1101 -9.47 35.27 -30.84
N ASP A 1102 -8.38 36.02 -30.64
CA ASP A 1102 -7.65 36.68 -31.73
C ASP A 1102 -6.84 35.68 -32.58
N ARG A 1103 -6.56 36.05 -33.83
CA ARG A 1103 -5.88 35.21 -34.84
C ARG A 1103 -4.41 34.93 -34.52
N GLU A 1104 -3.79 35.71 -33.63
CA GLU A 1104 -2.36 35.64 -33.32
C GLU A 1104 -1.97 34.55 -32.31
N ILE A 1105 -2.90 33.64 -31.92
CA ILE A 1105 -2.57 32.56 -30.98
C ILE A 1105 -1.50 31.61 -31.59
N PRO A 1106 -0.34 31.45 -30.91
CA PRO A 1106 0.74 30.56 -31.31
C PRO A 1106 0.27 29.11 -31.64
N GLU A 1107 0.85 28.50 -32.68
CA GLU A 1107 0.51 27.13 -33.14
C GLU A 1107 0.67 26.07 -32.03
N ASP A 1108 1.65 26.24 -31.15
CA ASP A 1108 1.92 25.38 -29.99
C ASP A 1108 0.79 25.41 -28.96
N LEU A 1109 0.09 26.54 -28.80
CA LEU A 1109 -1.09 26.65 -27.96
C LEU A 1109 -2.32 25.98 -28.58
N ARG A 1110 -2.34 25.69 -29.90
CA ARG A 1110 -3.43 24.92 -30.56
C ARG A 1110 -3.50 23.46 -30.10
N TYR A 1111 -2.42 22.95 -29.49
CA TYR A 1111 -2.39 21.64 -28.83
C TYR A 1111 -2.75 21.71 -27.34
N SER A 1112 -2.86 22.93 -26.77
CA SER A 1112 -3.39 23.10 -25.41
C SER A 1112 -4.86 22.75 -25.41
N ARG A 1113 -5.26 21.88 -24.48
CA ARG A 1113 -6.67 21.50 -24.36
C ARG A 1113 -7.52 22.65 -23.85
N TYR A 1114 -6.94 23.63 -23.14
CA TYR A 1114 -7.66 24.53 -22.24
C TYR A 1114 -7.27 26.01 -22.42
N VAL A 1115 -8.26 26.89 -22.22
CA VAL A 1115 -8.11 28.36 -22.21
C VAL A 1115 -8.19 28.88 -20.76
N PRO A 1116 -7.07 29.25 -20.10
CA PRO A 1116 -7.04 29.57 -18.67
C PRO A 1116 -7.57 30.93 -18.24
N ASP A 1117 -7.83 31.80 -19.20
CA ASP A 1117 -7.81 33.23 -18.95
C ASP A 1117 -9.11 33.81 -18.44
N ILE A 1118 -10.14 32.99 -18.26
CA ILE A 1118 -11.38 33.43 -17.62
C ILE A 1118 -11.49 32.76 -16.25
N LYS A 1119 -11.69 33.58 -15.22
CA LYS A 1119 -11.79 33.16 -13.82
C LYS A 1119 -13.17 33.52 -13.25
N ALA A 1120 -13.71 32.61 -12.44
CA ALA A 1120 -14.77 32.89 -11.49
C ALA A 1120 -14.16 33.06 -10.09
N ILE A 1121 -14.55 34.11 -9.38
CA ILE A 1121 -13.99 34.54 -8.10
C ILE A 1121 -15.12 34.74 -7.10
N ILE A 1122 -14.97 34.21 -5.90
CA ILE A 1122 -15.85 34.51 -4.77
C ILE A 1122 -15.21 35.63 -3.96
N LEU A 1123 -15.97 36.69 -3.73
CA LEU A 1123 -15.59 37.85 -2.93
C LEU A 1123 -16.47 37.87 -1.66
N ASP A 1124 -15.84 37.91 -0.49
CA ASP A 1124 -16.49 38.19 0.80
C ASP A 1124 -16.04 39.58 1.25
N GLN A 1125 -16.99 40.50 1.46
CA GLN A 1125 -16.70 41.91 1.75
C GLN A 1125 -15.69 42.56 0.77
N ASN A 1126 -15.77 42.19 -0.52
CA ASN A 1126 -14.83 42.57 -1.60
C ASN A 1126 -13.41 41.98 -1.51
N ILE A 1127 -13.16 41.05 -0.58
CA ILE A 1127 -11.91 40.30 -0.46
C ILE A 1127 -12.07 38.96 -1.19
N PRO A 1128 -11.19 38.62 -2.15
CA PRO A 1128 -11.26 37.33 -2.83
C PRO A 1128 -10.92 36.18 -1.89
N ILE A 1129 -11.90 35.31 -1.60
CA ILE A 1129 -11.74 34.14 -0.74
C ILE A 1129 -11.50 32.85 -1.54
N TYR A 1130 -11.93 32.82 -2.80
CA TYR A 1130 -11.72 31.69 -3.71
C TYR A 1130 -11.67 32.17 -5.16
N SER A 1131 -10.85 31.52 -5.99
CA SER A 1131 -10.89 31.71 -7.43
C SER A 1131 -10.65 30.40 -8.15
N THR A 1132 -11.39 30.16 -9.24
CA THR A 1132 -11.17 29.06 -10.17
C THR A 1132 -11.17 29.58 -11.59
N SER A 1133 -10.37 28.98 -12.46
CA SER A 1133 -10.53 29.23 -13.89
C SER A 1133 -11.66 28.39 -14.46
N LEU A 1134 -12.37 28.93 -15.44
CA LEU A 1134 -13.40 28.20 -16.17
C LEU A 1134 -12.74 27.16 -17.07
N TYR A 1135 -13.28 25.94 -17.09
CA TYR A 1135 -12.74 24.86 -17.91
C TYR A 1135 -13.27 24.98 -19.35
N LEU A 1136 -12.65 25.88 -20.10
CA LEU A 1136 -12.99 26.15 -21.49
C LEU A 1136 -12.07 25.30 -22.38
N LEU A 1137 -12.61 24.30 -23.07
CA LEU A 1137 -11.89 23.53 -24.08
C LEU A 1137 -12.30 23.96 -25.49
N GLY A 1138 -11.36 23.79 -26.43
CA GLY A 1138 -11.60 24.02 -27.85
C GLY A 1138 -11.33 25.45 -28.28
N ILE A 1139 -10.05 25.76 -28.50
CA ILE A 1139 -9.56 27.04 -29.05
C ILE A 1139 -10.09 27.17 -30.48
N PRO A 1140 -11.06 28.08 -30.76
CA PRO A 1140 -11.49 28.36 -32.12
C PRO A 1140 -10.32 28.83 -32.99
N LYS A 1141 -10.21 28.29 -34.22
CA LYS A 1141 -9.20 28.70 -35.21
C LYS A 1141 -9.45 30.09 -35.81
N ILE A 1142 -10.71 30.50 -35.82
CA ILE A 1142 -11.16 31.77 -36.40
C ILE A 1142 -11.61 32.70 -35.28
N HIS A 1143 -11.48 34.00 -35.50
CA HIS A 1143 -12.06 34.99 -34.61
C HIS A 1143 -13.59 34.91 -34.73
N GLU A 1144 -14.20 34.13 -33.84
CA GLU A 1144 -15.63 33.92 -33.75
C GLU A 1144 -16.06 33.89 -32.28
N ASP A 1145 -17.25 34.42 -32.01
CA ASP A 1145 -17.86 34.38 -30.68
C ASP A 1145 -18.32 32.96 -30.35
N GLN A 1146 -17.83 32.44 -29.24
CA GLN A 1146 -18.21 31.13 -28.71
C GLN A 1146 -18.95 31.31 -27.39
N ILE A 1147 -20.10 30.67 -27.26
CA ILE A 1147 -20.83 30.57 -26.00
C ILE A 1147 -20.34 29.34 -25.24
N HIS A 1148 -19.99 29.55 -23.98
CA HIS A 1148 -19.61 28.50 -23.05
C HIS A 1148 -20.53 28.48 -21.84
N ILE A 1149 -21.00 27.29 -21.46
CA ILE A 1149 -21.78 27.07 -20.23
C ILE A 1149 -21.01 26.12 -19.33
N CYS A 1150 -20.73 26.56 -18.10
CA CYS A 1150 -20.05 25.78 -17.07
C CYS A 1150 -20.97 25.63 -15.84
N ARG A 1151 -21.46 24.41 -15.56
CA ARG A 1151 -22.28 24.10 -14.37
C ARG A 1151 -21.41 23.48 -13.27
N TYR A 1152 -21.40 24.13 -12.11
CA TYR A 1152 -20.68 23.73 -10.90
C TYR A 1152 -21.68 23.21 -9.85
N SER A 1153 -21.48 22.02 -9.31
CA SER A 1153 -22.37 21.45 -8.28
C SER A 1153 -21.98 21.89 -6.87
N ASN A 1154 -22.87 21.65 -5.90
CA ASN A 1154 -22.69 21.93 -4.47
C ASN A 1154 -21.40 21.39 -3.83
N ILE A 1155 -20.81 20.32 -4.38
CA ILE A 1155 -19.52 19.78 -3.91
C ILE A 1155 -18.31 20.59 -4.38
N THR A 1156 -18.46 21.46 -5.38
CA THR A 1156 -17.35 22.27 -5.88
C THR A 1156 -17.13 23.49 -5.00
N SER A 1157 -15.86 23.88 -4.79
CA SER A 1157 -15.52 25.04 -3.96
C SER A 1157 -16.13 26.36 -4.43
N LEU A 1158 -16.52 26.47 -5.71
CA LEU A 1158 -17.25 27.63 -6.22
C LEU A 1158 -18.64 27.76 -5.59
N VAL A 1159 -19.24 26.66 -5.13
CA VAL A 1159 -20.57 26.62 -4.53
C VAL A 1159 -20.48 26.41 -3.01
N SER A 1160 -19.66 25.46 -2.53
CA SER A 1160 -19.58 25.12 -1.10
C SER A 1160 -18.98 26.22 -0.22
N LEU A 1161 -18.27 27.19 -0.81
CA LEU A 1161 -17.72 28.34 -0.10
C LEU A 1161 -18.62 29.58 -0.15
N LEU A 1162 -19.77 29.52 -0.83
CA LEU A 1162 -20.73 30.63 -0.85
C LEU A 1162 -21.41 30.76 0.50
N LYS A 1163 -21.18 31.90 1.15
CA LYS A 1163 -21.86 32.30 2.38
C LYS A 1163 -22.75 33.50 2.11
N ASP A 1164 -23.79 33.67 2.91
CA ASP A 1164 -24.70 34.81 2.79
C ASP A 1164 -23.92 36.14 2.70
N GLY A 1165 -24.23 36.94 1.68
CA GLY A 1165 -23.54 38.21 1.40
C GLY A 1165 -22.30 38.12 0.48
N CYS A 1166 -21.82 36.91 0.14
CA CYS A 1166 -20.74 36.72 -0.83
C CYS A 1166 -21.14 37.18 -2.24
N LYS A 1167 -20.16 37.58 -3.06
CA LYS A 1167 -20.34 37.92 -4.47
C LYS A 1167 -19.57 36.97 -5.37
N ILE A 1168 -20.15 36.56 -6.49
CA ILE A 1168 -19.48 35.80 -7.54
C ILE A 1168 -19.15 36.74 -8.68
N GLN A 1169 -17.87 36.90 -8.99
CA GLN A 1169 -17.38 37.74 -10.09
C GLN A 1169 -16.71 36.89 -11.17
N VAL A 1170 -17.08 37.10 -12.44
CA VAL A 1170 -16.40 36.49 -13.59
C VAL A 1170 -15.57 37.56 -14.29
N ARG A 1171 -14.26 37.33 -14.46
CA ARG A 1171 -13.37 38.28 -15.12
C ARG A 1171 -12.21 37.61 -15.84
N LYS A 1172 -11.53 38.38 -16.70
CA LYS A 1172 -10.26 37.98 -17.31
C LYS A 1172 -9.17 37.91 -16.23
N ARG A 1173 -8.30 36.92 -16.35
CA ARG A 1173 -7.12 36.70 -15.50
C ARG A 1173 -6.11 37.83 -15.70
N ASP A 1174 -5.46 38.24 -14.62
CA ASP A 1174 -4.34 39.17 -14.61
C ASP A 1174 -3.20 38.57 -13.75
N PRO A 1175 -1.98 38.37 -14.29
CA PRO A 1175 -1.60 38.52 -15.70
C PRO A 1175 -2.23 37.42 -16.58
N VAL A 1176 -2.47 37.73 -17.85
CA VAL A 1176 -3.05 36.81 -18.85
C VAL A 1176 -2.02 35.72 -19.22
N VAL A 1177 -2.48 34.48 -19.44
CA VAL A 1177 -1.65 33.35 -19.89
C VAL A 1177 -1.59 33.26 -21.42
N ILE A 1178 -2.73 33.45 -22.11
CA ILE A 1178 -2.84 33.46 -23.56
C ILE A 1178 -3.23 34.87 -24.03
N GLU A 1179 -2.33 35.53 -24.75
CA GLU A 1179 -2.65 36.80 -25.41
C GLU A 1179 -3.73 36.60 -26.49
N GLY A 1180 -4.64 37.57 -26.63
CA GLY A 1180 -5.75 37.50 -27.61
C GLY A 1180 -7.09 36.93 -27.11
N VAL A 1181 -7.20 36.42 -25.87
CA VAL A 1181 -8.50 35.99 -25.31
C VAL A 1181 -9.36 37.20 -24.91
N GLN A 1182 -10.57 37.34 -25.46
CA GLN A 1182 -11.52 38.40 -25.12
C GLN A 1182 -12.78 37.84 -24.46
N LEU A 1183 -13.14 38.35 -23.29
CA LEU A 1183 -14.41 38.06 -22.61
C LEU A 1183 -15.43 39.14 -22.99
N LYS A 1184 -16.38 38.82 -23.86
CA LYS A 1184 -17.39 39.78 -24.37
C LYS A 1184 -18.60 39.92 -23.45
N LYS A 1185 -19.12 38.78 -22.99
CA LYS A 1185 -20.27 38.71 -22.06
C LYS A 1185 -20.01 37.65 -21.01
N SER A 1186 -20.53 37.87 -19.82
CA SER A 1186 -20.51 36.88 -18.74
C SER A 1186 -21.73 37.06 -17.87
N GLY A 1187 -22.24 35.97 -17.32
CA GLY A 1187 -23.27 36.02 -16.29
C GLY A 1187 -23.30 34.73 -15.48
N VAL A 1188 -23.89 34.83 -14.30
CA VAL A 1188 -23.95 33.74 -13.33
C VAL A 1188 -25.41 33.51 -12.95
N HIS A 1189 -25.81 32.25 -12.89
CA HIS A 1189 -27.13 31.85 -12.42
C HIS A 1189 -27.00 30.87 -11.25
N LEU A 1190 -27.74 31.12 -10.18
CA LEU A 1190 -27.74 30.32 -8.96
C LEU A 1190 -28.92 29.33 -9.02
N ILE A 1191 -28.67 28.04 -8.78
CA ILE A 1191 -29.69 26.99 -8.78
C ILE A 1191 -29.89 26.51 -7.36
N PHE A 1192 -31.11 26.61 -6.85
CA PHE A 1192 -31.51 26.09 -5.55
C PHE A 1192 -32.22 24.74 -5.68
N GLU A 1193 -32.38 24.01 -4.57
CA GLU A 1193 -33.22 22.81 -4.52
C GLU A 1193 -34.60 23.06 -5.14
N ASP A 1194 -35.07 22.13 -5.97
CA ASP A 1194 -36.30 22.19 -6.77
C ASP A 1194 -36.29 23.10 -8.01
N ASP A 1195 -35.26 23.94 -8.25
CA ASP A 1195 -35.20 24.80 -9.46
C ASP A 1195 -34.97 24.00 -10.76
N ASP A 1196 -34.49 22.76 -10.66
CA ASP A 1196 -34.10 21.94 -11.82
C ASP A 1196 -34.40 20.44 -11.61
N ASP A 1197 -35.32 20.12 -10.69
CA ASP A 1197 -35.63 18.74 -10.27
C ASP A 1197 -36.96 18.18 -10.80
N TYR A 1198 -37.75 18.97 -11.54
CA TYR A 1198 -39.03 18.52 -12.10
C TYR A 1198 -38.81 17.63 -13.34
N ASP A 1199 -39.37 16.42 -13.34
CA ASP A 1199 -39.25 15.45 -14.45
C ASP A 1199 -40.50 15.39 -15.36
N GLY A 1200 -41.53 16.19 -15.08
CA GLY A 1200 -42.77 16.24 -15.87
C GLY A 1200 -42.67 17.07 -17.17
N ASN A 1201 -43.75 17.09 -17.96
CA ASN A 1201 -43.86 17.94 -19.15
C ASN A 1201 -44.08 19.41 -18.71
N GLU A 1202 -43.21 20.31 -19.17
CA GLU A 1202 -43.21 21.74 -18.84
C GLU A 1202 -43.64 22.63 -20.02
N GLU A 1203 -44.04 22.06 -21.16
CA GLU A 1203 -44.43 22.82 -22.36
C GLU A 1203 -45.64 23.74 -22.15
N LEU A 1204 -46.46 23.49 -21.13
CA LEU A 1204 -47.66 24.25 -20.78
C LEU A 1204 -47.46 25.18 -19.58
N LEU A 1205 -46.27 25.18 -18.96
CA LEU A 1205 -45.95 26.04 -17.82
C LEU A 1205 -45.49 27.43 -18.28
N ASP A 1206 -45.81 28.45 -17.48
CA ASP A 1206 -45.30 29.80 -17.69
C ASP A 1206 -43.77 29.83 -17.53
N GLU A 1207 -43.08 30.76 -18.20
CA GLU A 1207 -41.61 30.85 -18.19
C GLU A 1207 -41.07 31.02 -16.76
N SER A 1208 -41.84 31.61 -15.85
CA SER A 1208 -41.46 31.74 -14.43
C SER A 1208 -41.41 30.40 -13.67
N GLU A 1209 -42.16 29.38 -14.13
CA GLU A 1209 -42.32 28.07 -13.46
C GLU A 1209 -41.48 26.95 -14.10
N GLN A 1210 -40.85 27.21 -15.24
CA GLN A 1210 -39.99 26.24 -15.93
C GLN A 1210 -38.65 26.01 -15.22
N SER A 1211 -38.15 24.77 -15.31
CA SER A 1211 -36.83 24.39 -14.81
C SER A 1211 -35.71 25.13 -15.56
N VAL A 1212 -34.57 25.34 -14.89
CA VAL A 1212 -33.40 26.00 -15.49
C VAL A 1212 -32.95 25.29 -16.78
N SER A 1213 -32.98 23.96 -16.79
CA SER A 1213 -32.63 23.17 -17.98
C SER A 1213 -33.65 23.27 -19.11
N LYS A 1214 -34.94 23.50 -18.80
CA LYS A 1214 -35.98 23.77 -19.82
C LYS A 1214 -35.78 25.16 -20.43
N LYS A 1215 -35.51 26.18 -19.62
CA LYS A 1215 -35.17 27.54 -20.09
C LYS A 1215 -33.95 27.56 -21.00
N LEU A 1216 -32.91 26.78 -20.67
CA LEU A 1216 -31.74 26.61 -21.53
C LEU A 1216 -32.10 25.92 -22.85
N ALA A 1217 -32.95 24.88 -22.81
CA ALA A 1217 -33.41 24.19 -24.02
C ALA A 1217 -34.20 25.14 -24.92
N ASP A 1218 -35.11 25.92 -24.36
CA ASP A 1218 -35.94 26.88 -25.10
C ASP A 1218 -35.09 28.00 -25.70
N PHE A 1219 -34.09 28.52 -24.96
CA PHE A 1219 -33.10 29.47 -25.48
C PHE A 1219 -32.33 28.92 -26.70
N PHE A 1220 -31.88 27.66 -26.65
CA PHE A 1220 -31.19 27.05 -27.79
C PHE A 1220 -32.13 26.73 -28.96
N ASN A 1221 -33.39 26.36 -28.68
CA ASN A 1221 -34.41 26.09 -29.70
C ASN A 1221 -34.84 27.35 -30.45
N SER A 1222 -34.98 28.48 -29.74
CA SER A 1222 -35.30 29.78 -30.32
C SER A 1222 -34.07 30.53 -30.85
N TYR A 1223 -32.90 29.89 -30.86
CA TYR A 1223 -31.66 30.52 -31.28
C TYR A 1223 -31.67 30.75 -32.80
N GLU A 1224 -31.89 31.99 -33.21
CA GLU A 1224 -31.67 32.42 -34.59
C GLU A 1224 -30.23 32.90 -34.76
N GLU A 1225 -29.56 32.55 -35.86
CA GLU A 1225 -28.24 33.11 -36.17
C GLU A 1225 -28.38 34.60 -36.48
N ASP A 1226 -27.44 35.41 -35.99
CA ASP A 1226 -27.30 36.77 -36.52
C ASP A 1226 -26.85 36.61 -37.98
N ASN A 1227 -27.75 36.87 -38.92
CA ASN A 1227 -27.41 37.00 -40.34
C ASN A 1227 -26.38 38.12 -40.49
N GLN A 1228 -25.09 37.81 -40.37
CA GLN A 1228 -24.04 38.64 -40.92
C GLN A 1228 -23.80 38.16 -42.35
N VAL A 1229 -24.32 38.97 -43.26
CA VAL A 1229 -23.98 39.04 -44.69
C VAL A 1229 -22.47 39.01 -44.89
#